data_AF-A0A5C7STU5-F1
#
_entry.id   AF-A0A5C7STU5-F1
#
_cell.length_a   1.000
_cell.length_b   1.000
_cell.length_c   1.000
_cell.angle_alpha   90.00
_cell.angle_beta   90.00
_cell.angle_gamma   90.00
#
_symmetry.space_group_name_H-M   'P 1'
#
loop_
_entity.id
_entity.type
_entity.pdbx_description
1 polymer ?
#
loop_
_entity_poly.entity_id
_entity_poly.type
_entity_poly.pdbx_seq_one_letter_code
_entity_poly.pdbx_strand_id
1 'polypeptide(L)'
;MAIIVVDPGHGGSAAVGGSSPNNATGPAGTLEKTITLQIGRGLAAHLSAAGHTAVLTREADVNLGLAARAEIARARQAALFLSIHLNGDANPATQGSETWLHSVHSAASADFAAAVQQHLVAATGLRNRGVKSKELGVLNSAYHWAGTACCLVEVSFLTDPHEEARLDRADYQDEIAAALARAMAEALAPRRLAVEALAHGLADQDEWIGGEDAALPGAAATEGSREAELWAAQEPIATAALRFWDRFLGLRMGAGTGQPLDHTALNRLQQIVRAVSWVESKHGTAGTNHPAEDPLQCGNPKDVWWRELTGQTDSQDRFVRGPGLSNLWASELPASVNSDTEFSAGARLEALTAKKMGHSDSGFSPTHSYWWGIPYLLHRVNTEAGDKTYQCGSLSRRRLLDGAAAYNGGGDAAYPRKLEEALALIGDIQALPTFHQAIATLSFGAVLTGAPRLTPTAVGGVTAITAAVAPDCSNRLLVDALAGAREEILIYVYNLSARHLVGALLDALERRVTVTLMYDTTDARGEEPEVIRSLTAAGARVRPAPSSGRRRAFTVCHQKYAVIDACILVLGSANWASTAFPPAASGEFRKGNREWVVSVDERRVAEFFIELFWADWNLPESPAEAAIAMMEETGAQGILVPARLSLPDNHRIFEPLAVADDDADVLPLLSPDNYYHEALRLIGTAKSSIGIEQQYILGSSAHVADLLRAVKARADDGVDVRIVASPAFRRAGIDNWERTVASLKAVDLDDRLRALNLEVFTHCHNKGVVIDREAVIVSSTNWSGNSLDAAREAGLLIRSKRIAGYFADALDNDFETGWAAAEVADALATLASAALFDEEGYIPLPAADVAV
;
A
#
# COMPACT_ATOMS: atom_id res chain seq x y z
N MET A 1 -2.97 23.29 13.59
CA MET A 1 -3.97 24.34 13.33
C MET A 1 -4.45 24.22 11.89
N ALA A 2 -5.73 23.95 11.67
CA ALA A 2 -6.33 23.75 10.35
C ALA A 2 -7.52 24.71 10.15
N ILE A 3 -7.81 25.09 8.91
CA ILE A 3 -9.03 25.84 8.59
C ILE A 3 -10.15 24.84 8.33
N ILE A 4 -11.25 25.02 9.04
CA ILE A 4 -12.42 24.14 9.00
C ILE A 4 -13.63 25.00 8.68
N VAL A 5 -14.40 24.62 7.65
CA VAL A 5 -15.67 25.29 7.34
C VAL A 5 -16.84 24.48 7.87
N VAL A 6 -17.67 25.15 8.65
CA VAL A 6 -18.93 24.62 9.16
C VAL A 6 -20.05 25.33 8.42
N ASP A 7 -20.94 24.56 7.79
CA ASP A 7 -22.07 25.07 7.05
C ASP A 7 -23.38 24.78 7.77
N PRO A 8 -23.94 25.75 8.51
CA PRO A 8 -25.31 25.66 8.98
C PRO A 8 -26.26 25.65 7.78
N GLY A 9 -26.90 24.51 7.50
CA GLY A 9 -27.84 24.35 6.40
C GLY A 9 -28.97 25.38 6.44
N HIS A 10 -29.52 25.73 5.27
CA HIS A 10 -30.66 26.66 5.11
C HIS A 10 -30.42 28.09 5.65
N GLY A 11 -31.47 28.90 5.80
CA GLY A 11 -31.41 30.29 6.28
C GLY A 11 -32.28 31.25 5.47
N GLY A 12 -32.56 32.43 6.01
CA GLY A 12 -33.34 33.48 5.33
C GLY A 12 -34.81 33.09 5.09
N SER A 13 -35.48 33.83 4.20
CA SER A 13 -36.90 33.64 3.87
C SER A 13 -37.17 33.23 2.42
N ALA A 14 -36.14 33.19 1.56
CA ALA A 14 -36.25 32.87 0.14
C ALA A 14 -35.22 31.81 -0.29
N ALA A 15 -35.55 31.06 -1.34
CA ALA A 15 -34.63 30.11 -1.96
C ALA A 15 -33.53 30.86 -2.73
N VAL A 16 -32.28 30.42 -2.59
CA VAL A 16 -31.12 31.06 -3.23
C VAL A 16 -30.22 29.94 -3.79
N GLY A 17 -29.86 30.01 -5.08
CA GLY A 17 -28.85 29.14 -5.69
C GLY A 17 -29.01 27.65 -5.40
N GLY A 18 -30.24 27.12 -5.49
CA GLY A 18 -30.56 25.72 -5.21
C GLY A 18 -30.74 25.35 -3.73
N SER A 19 -30.53 26.28 -2.80
CA SER A 19 -30.78 26.09 -1.36
C SER A 19 -32.15 26.64 -0.96
N SER A 20 -32.98 25.85 -0.29
CA SER A 20 -34.25 26.29 0.29
C SER A 20 -34.03 27.09 1.59
N PRO A 21 -34.95 28.00 1.97
CA PRO A 21 -34.80 28.80 3.18
C PRO A 21 -34.97 27.99 4.48
N ASN A 22 -35.74 26.90 4.42
CA ASN A 22 -35.91 25.89 5.45
C ASN A 22 -36.38 24.58 4.77
N ASN A 23 -36.12 23.42 5.37
CA ASN A 23 -36.62 22.14 4.85
C ASN A 23 -37.50 21.43 5.88
N ALA A 24 -37.01 21.09 7.07
CA ALA A 24 -37.82 20.48 8.13
C ALA A 24 -38.42 21.50 9.12
N THR A 25 -39.68 21.25 9.54
CA THR A 25 -40.35 21.99 10.62
C THR A 25 -40.91 20.98 11.61
N GLY A 26 -40.55 21.13 12.88
CA GLY A 26 -41.04 20.25 13.93
C GLY A 26 -42.49 20.56 14.35
N PRO A 27 -43.16 19.60 15.01
CA PRO A 27 -44.54 19.76 15.47
C PRO A 27 -44.84 21.01 16.32
N ALA A 28 -43.88 21.49 17.13
CA ALA A 28 -44.00 22.71 17.94
C ALA A 28 -43.65 24.00 17.16
N GLY A 29 -43.27 23.88 15.89
CA GLY A 29 -42.89 25.00 15.02
C GLY A 29 -41.39 25.27 15.01
N THR A 30 -40.57 24.40 15.58
CA THR A 30 -39.11 24.54 15.52
C THR A 30 -38.64 24.41 14.08
N LEU A 31 -37.82 25.35 13.63
CA LEU A 31 -37.31 25.40 12.25
C LEU A 31 -35.89 24.82 12.20
N GLU A 32 -35.64 23.93 11.24
CA GLU A 32 -34.32 23.34 11.01
C GLU A 32 -33.21 24.40 10.92
N LYS A 33 -33.44 25.46 10.14
CA LYS A 33 -32.46 26.55 9.94
C LYS A 33 -32.01 27.23 11.23
N THR A 34 -32.86 27.19 12.27
CA THR A 34 -32.57 27.75 13.59
C THR A 34 -31.63 26.81 14.35
N ILE A 35 -31.98 25.52 14.40
CA ILE A 35 -31.19 24.50 15.12
C ILE A 35 -29.83 24.29 14.46
N THR A 36 -29.76 24.22 13.12
CA THR A 36 -28.48 24.06 12.41
C THR A 36 -27.53 25.24 12.67
N LEU A 37 -28.05 26.47 12.81
CA LEU A 37 -27.25 27.64 13.17
C LEU A 37 -26.73 27.58 14.61
N GLN A 38 -27.55 27.11 15.54
CA GLN A 38 -27.18 26.97 16.94
C GLN A 38 -26.09 25.90 17.12
N ILE A 39 -26.28 24.71 16.54
CA ILE A 39 -25.27 23.63 16.53
C ILE A 39 -24.00 24.09 15.83
N GLY A 40 -24.11 24.75 14.68
CA GLY A 40 -22.95 25.24 13.94
C GLY A 40 -22.10 26.24 14.73
N ARG A 41 -22.73 27.16 15.46
CA ARG A 41 -22.03 28.10 16.36
C ARG A 41 -21.34 27.39 17.51
N GLY A 42 -22.00 26.42 18.14
CA GLY A 42 -21.40 25.57 19.17
C GLY A 42 -20.18 24.82 18.63
N LEU A 43 -20.31 24.17 17.47
CA LEU A 43 -19.23 23.43 16.84
C LEU A 43 -18.03 24.35 16.52
N ALA A 44 -18.28 25.52 15.95
CA ALA A 44 -17.23 26.50 15.68
C ALA A 44 -16.49 26.94 16.96
N ALA A 45 -17.20 27.10 18.08
CA ALA A 45 -16.59 27.42 19.36
C ALA A 45 -15.69 26.27 19.89
N HIS A 46 -16.17 25.03 19.85
CA HIS A 46 -15.37 23.84 20.23
C HIS A 46 -14.11 23.69 19.37
N LEU A 47 -14.24 23.84 18.04
CA LEU A 47 -13.11 23.79 17.12
C LEU A 47 -12.10 24.91 17.37
N SER A 48 -12.58 26.12 17.67
CA SER A 48 -11.72 27.27 17.99
C SER A 48 -10.99 27.07 19.31
N ALA A 49 -11.67 26.54 20.34
CA ALA A 49 -11.08 26.18 21.62
C ALA A 49 -10.00 25.08 21.47
N ALA A 50 -10.19 24.17 20.52
CA ALA A 50 -9.20 23.15 20.14
C ALA A 50 -8.05 23.68 19.24
N GLY A 51 -7.98 24.98 18.98
CA GLY A 51 -6.88 25.61 18.24
C GLY A 51 -6.99 25.49 16.71
N HIS A 52 -8.20 25.24 16.18
CA HIS A 52 -8.49 25.30 14.74
C HIS A 52 -9.14 26.63 14.35
N THR A 53 -8.99 27.02 13.09
CA THR A 53 -9.71 28.19 12.56
C THR A 53 -11.06 27.72 12.02
N ALA A 54 -12.13 27.88 12.79
CA ALA A 54 -13.48 27.57 12.35
C ALA A 54 -14.13 28.75 11.63
N VAL A 55 -14.72 28.51 10.46
CA VAL A 55 -15.41 29.52 9.66
C VAL A 55 -16.83 29.03 9.37
N LEU A 56 -17.82 29.83 9.76
CA LEU A 56 -19.22 29.54 9.42
C LEU A 56 -19.55 30.07 8.02
N THR A 57 -20.30 29.30 7.22
CA THR A 57 -20.82 29.82 5.94
C THR A 57 -21.82 30.96 6.17
N ARG A 58 -22.58 30.91 7.28
CA ARG A 58 -23.46 31.97 7.74
C ARG A 58 -23.42 32.12 9.25
N GLU A 59 -23.44 33.38 9.71
CA GLU A 59 -23.53 33.71 11.14
C GLU A 59 -24.91 34.26 11.53
N ALA A 60 -25.82 34.46 10.59
CA ALA A 60 -27.17 34.98 10.81
C ALA A 60 -28.21 34.15 10.04
N ASP A 61 -29.49 34.49 10.19
CA ASP A 61 -30.58 33.90 9.41
C ASP A 61 -30.60 34.44 7.97
N VAL A 62 -29.59 34.05 7.19
CA VAL A 62 -29.41 34.40 5.79
C VAL A 62 -29.19 33.13 4.96
N ASN A 63 -29.80 33.04 3.78
CA ASN A 63 -29.59 31.90 2.90
C ASN A 63 -28.41 32.11 1.97
N LEU A 64 -27.66 31.05 1.70
CA LEU A 64 -26.63 30.99 0.67
C LEU A 64 -26.91 29.87 -0.32
N GLY A 65 -26.55 30.09 -1.59
CA GLY A 65 -26.62 29.04 -2.61
C GLY A 65 -25.68 27.88 -2.32
N LEU A 66 -26.02 26.68 -2.81
CA LEU A 66 -25.25 25.45 -2.54
C LEU A 66 -23.79 25.59 -2.98
N ALA A 67 -23.55 26.14 -4.18
CA ALA A 67 -22.20 26.42 -4.67
C ALA A 67 -21.50 27.48 -3.82
N ALA A 68 -22.19 28.57 -3.44
CA ALA A 68 -21.61 29.64 -2.64
C ALA A 68 -21.14 29.15 -1.25
N ARG A 69 -21.86 28.19 -0.64
CA ARG A 69 -21.46 27.54 0.63
C ARG A 69 -20.15 26.76 0.48
N ALA A 70 -20.04 25.94 -0.56
CA ALA A 70 -18.83 25.19 -0.88
C ALA A 70 -17.66 26.10 -1.29
N GLU A 71 -17.94 27.18 -2.01
CA GLU A 71 -16.94 28.15 -2.44
C GLU A 71 -16.30 28.89 -1.27
N ILE A 72 -16.99 29.06 -0.14
CA ILE A 72 -16.37 29.59 1.10
C ILE A 72 -15.27 28.64 1.58
N ALA A 73 -15.51 27.32 1.57
CA ALA A 73 -14.51 26.31 1.90
C ALA A 73 -13.34 26.31 0.92
N ARG A 74 -13.64 26.40 -0.37
CA ARG A 74 -12.64 26.48 -1.43
C ARG A 74 -11.77 27.74 -1.33
N ALA A 75 -12.39 28.90 -1.11
CA ALA A 75 -11.69 30.18 -0.99
C ALA A 75 -10.76 30.21 0.22
N ARG A 76 -11.09 29.47 1.27
CA ARG A 76 -10.28 29.31 2.47
C ARG A 76 -9.36 28.10 2.45
N GLN A 77 -9.38 27.31 1.36
CA GLN A 77 -8.67 26.03 1.21
C GLN A 77 -8.84 25.15 2.45
N ALA A 78 -10.07 25.06 2.95
CA ALA A 78 -10.38 24.39 4.20
C ALA A 78 -9.98 22.92 4.13
N ALA A 79 -9.41 22.39 5.22
CA ALA A 79 -9.07 20.98 5.33
C ALA A 79 -10.34 20.12 5.39
N LEU A 80 -11.34 20.60 6.15
CA LEU A 80 -12.64 19.95 6.29
C LEU A 80 -13.79 20.93 5.98
N PHE A 81 -14.85 20.41 5.38
CA PHE A 81 -16.15 21.07 5.22
C PHE A 81 -17.27 20.16 5.74
N LEU A 82 -18.04 20.64 6.72
CA LEU A 82 -19.20 19.91 7.26
C LEU A 82 -20.48 20.72 7.08
N SER A 83 -21.45 20.19 6.34
CA SER A 83 -22.80 20.78 6.24
C SER A 83 -23.75 20.10 7.22
N ILE A 84 -24.44 20.89 8.04
CA ILE A 84 -25.29 20.41 9.15
C ILE A 84 -26.76 20.62 8.78
N HIS A 85 -27.53 19.54 8.82
CA HIS A 85 -28.94 19.48 8.47
C HIS A 85 -29.76 18.63 9.46
N LEU A 86 -31.08 18.75 9.37
CA LEU A 86 -32.03 17.87 10.06
C LEU A 86 -33.02 17.30 9.05
N ASN A 87 -33.27 16.00 9.17
CA ASN A 87 -34.25 15.32 8.35
C ASN A 87 -35.68 15.69 8.76
N GLY A 88 -36.61 15.47 7.83
CA GLY A 88 -38.05 15.49 8.10
C GLY A 88 -38.74 14.35 7.35
N ASP A 89 -39.72 13.73 7.98
CA ASP A 89 -40.52 12.64 7.40
C ASP A 89 -42.02 12.89 7.67
N ALA A 90 -42.87 12.42 6.76
CA ALA A 90 -44.32 12.45 6.97
C ALA A 90 -44.74 11.56 8.15
N ASN A 91 -43.95 10.53 8.45
CA ASN A 91 -44.09 9.71 9.65
C ASN A 91 -43.26 10.31 10.80
N PRO A 92 -43.91 10.88 11.84
CA PRO A 92 -43.20 11.47 12.98
C PRO A 92 -42.48 10.44 13.86
N ALA A 93 -42.64 9.13 13.60
CA ALA A 93 -41.89 8.09 14.30
C ALA A 93 -40.56 7.71 13.60
N THR A 94 -40.25 8.28 12.43
CA THR A 94 -38.95 8.06 11.78
C THR A 94 -37.85 8.76 12.58
N GLN A 95 -36.81 8.01 12.96
CA GLN A 95 -35.69 8.50 13.75
C GLN A 95 -34.33 7.94 13.27
N GLY A 96 -33.26 8.57 13.73
CA GLY A 96 -31.87 8.17 13.48
C GLY A 96 -31.02 9.25 12.82
N SER A 97 -29.70 9.08 12.90
CA SER A 97 -28.71 9.97 12.28
C SER A 97 -28.13 9.35 11.02
N GLU A 98 -27.85 10.16 10.00
CA GLU A 98 -27.19 9.72 8.75
C GLU A 98 -26.21 10.79 8.25
N THR A 99 -25.12 10.32 7.66
CA THR A 99 -24.09 11.17 7.06
C THR A 99 -24.01 10.88 5.57
N TRP A 100 -23.92 11.93 4.77
CA TRP A 100 -23.99 11.90 3.33
C TRP A 100 -22.68 12.36 2.71
N LEU A 101 -22.26 11.60 1.70
CA LEU A 101 -21.18 11.91 0.79
C LEU A 101 -21.76 12.27 -0.58
N HIS A 102 -20.98 13.03 -1.35
CA HIS A 102 -21.20 13.08 -2.79
C HIS A 102 -20.87 11.71 -3.40
N SER A 103 -21.52 11.31 -4.51
CA SER A 103 -21.19 10.03 -5.18
C SER A 103 -19.71 9.95 -5.57
N VAL A 104 -19.19 11.07 -6.05
CA VAL A 104 -17.78 11.32 -6.32
C VAL A 104 -17.18 12.09 -5.13
N HIS A 105 -16.45 11.38 -4.26
CA HIS A 105 -15.81 11.94 -3.05
C HIS A 105 -14.37 11.40 -2.89
N SER A 106 -13.56 12.06 -2.06
CA SER A 106 -12.20 11.62 -1.74
C SER A 106 -12.19 10.61 -0.58
N ALA A 107 -11.14 9.79 -0.47
CA ALA A 107 -10.96 8.88 0.68
C ALA A 107 -10.98 9.64 2.02
N ALA A 108 -10.36 10.82 2.07
CA ALA A 108 -10.42 11.69 3.25
C ALA A 108 -11.85 12.16 3.58
N SER A 109 -12.73 12.35 2.58
CA SER A 109 -14.15 12.64 2.81
C SER A 109 -14.88 11.42 3.37
N ALA A 110 -14.58 10.21 2.87
CA ALA A 110 -15.18 8.97 3.37
C ALA A 110 -14.78 8.69 4.84
N ASP A 111 -13.50 8.78 5.17
CA ASP A 111 -12.99 8.63 6.53
C ASP A 111 -13.60 9.69 7.46
N PHE A 112 -13.67 10.94 6.99
CA PHE A 112 -14.28 12.04 7.73
C PHE A 112 -15.78 11.80 7.98
N ALA A 113 -16.55 11.34 6.98
CA ALA A 113 -17.96 11.02 7.13
C ALA A 113 -18.20 9.83 8.08
N ALA A 114 -17.33 8.82 8.07
CA ALA A 114 -17.40 7.70 8.99
C ALA A 114 -17.18 8.15 10.45
N ALA A 115 -16.17 8.99 10.69
CA ALA A 115 -15.92 9.60 11.99
C ALA A 115 -17.12 10.43 12.47
N VAL A 116 -17.68 11.29 11.60
CA VAL A 116 -18.86 12.10 11.92
C VAL A 116 -20.05 11.20 12.31
N GLN A 117 -20.32 10.16 11.54
CA GLN A 117 -21.42 9.22 11.82
C GLN A 117 -21.23 8.49 13.16
N GLN A 118 -20.02 8.01 13.44
CA GLN A 118 -19.70 7.26 14.66
C GLN A 118 -19.85 8.13 15.92
N HIS A 119 -19.20 9.30 15.95
CA HIS A 119 -19.21 10.18 17.12
C HIS A 119 -20.61 10.74 17.39
N LEU A 120 -21.38 11.05 16.34
CA LEU A 120 -22.73 11.58 16.48
C LEU A 120 -23.70 10.54 17.05
N VAL A 121 -23.67 9.30 16.55
CA VAL A 121 -24.51 8.21 17.08
C VAL A 121 -24.18 7.92 18.54
N ALA A 122 -22.89 7.91 18.90
CA ALA A 122 -22.45 7.69 20.28
C ALA A 122 -22.96 8.78 21.24
N ALA A 123 -22.97 10.04 20.83
CA ALA A 123 -23.42 11.15 21.64
C ALA A 123 -24.95 11.25 21.75
N THR A 124 -25.67 10.95 20.67
CA THR A 124 -27.13 11.13 20.62
C THR A 124 -27.92 9.91 21.08
N GLY A 125 -27.32 8.71 21.01
CA GLY A 125 -28.00 7.43 21.24
C GLY A 125 -29.04 7.08 20.16
N LEU A 126 -29.07 7.84 19.06
CA LEU A 126 -30.03 7.65 17.98
C LEU A 126 -29.69 6.43 17.12
N ARG A 127 -30.70 5.92 16.41
CA ARG A 127 -30.50 4.81 15.47
C ARG A 127 -29.44 5.20 14.42
N ASN A 128 -28.40 4.38 14.31
CA ASN A 128 -27.40 4.53 13.26
C ASN A 128 -28.02 4.16 11.90
N ARG A 129 -28.14 5.13 10.99
CA ARG A 129 -28.63 4.90 9.61
C ARG A 129 -27.51 4.85 8.57
N GLY A 130 -26.25 4.94 9.02
CA GLY A 130 -25.04 4.75 8.24
C GLY A 130 -24.59 5.98 7.44
N VAL A 131 -23.44 5.82 6.78
CA VAL A 131 -22.93 6.74 5.77
C VAL A 131 -23.52 6.35 4.41
N LYS A 132 -24.00 7.33 3.65
CA LYS A 132 -24.66 7.13 2.35
C LYS A 132 -24.12 8.11 1.32
N SER A 133 -24.44 7.88 0.05
CA SER A 133 -24.01 8.74 -1.05
C SER A 133 -25.20 9.28 -1.85
N LYS A 134 -25.15 10.58 -2.20
CA LYS A 134 -26.15 11.26 -3.04
C LYS A 134 -25.52 12.48 -3.72
N GLU A 135 -26.02 12.86 -4.89
CA GLU A 135 -25.60 14.07 -5.65
C GLU A 135 -26.03 15.37 -4.94
N LEU A 136 -25.49 15.62 -3.75
CA LEU A 136 -25.78 16.82 -2.97
C LEU A 136 -24.91 17.96 -3.47
N GLY A 137 -25.53 18.99 -4.07
CA GLY A 137 -24.82 20.09 -4.72
C GLY A 137 -23.85 20.86 -3.81
N VAL A 138 -24.11 20.89 -2.50
CA VAL A 138 -23.21 21.50 -1.50
C VAL A 138 -21.92 20.68 -1.27
N LEU A 139 -21.92 19.39 -1.63
CA LEU A 139 -20.76 18.49 -1.54
C LEU A 139 -20.08 18.26 -2.90
N ASN A 140 -20.56 18.90 -3.97
CA ASN A 140 -19.98 18.71 -5.29
C ASN A 140 -18.53 19.21 -5.30
N SER A 141 -17.60 18.29 -5.58
CA SER A 141 -16.16 18.54 -5.56
C SER A 141 -15.72 19.64 -6.51
N ALA A 142 -16.49 19.97 -7.56
CA ALA A 142 -16.22 21.08 -8.46
C ALA A 142 -16.27 22.46 -7.76
N TYR A 143 -17.00 22.57 -6.65
CA TYR A 143 -17.13 23.81 -5.87
C TYR A 143 -16.18 23.87 -4.67
N HIS A 144 -15.56 22.73 -4.30
CA HIS A 144 -14.60 22.63 -3.18
C HIS A 144 -13.15 22.77 -3.65
N TRP A 145 -12.23 22.99 -2.71
CA TRP A 145 -10.81 22.86 -2.98
C TRP A 145 -10.43 21.37 -3.04
N ALA A 146 -9.50 20.99 -3.91
CA ALA A 146 -9.16 19.58 -4.15
C ALA A 146 -8.66 18.84 -2.89
N GLY A 147 -8.13 19.57 -1.90
CA GLY A 147 -7.69 19.02 -0.61
C GLY A 147 -8.73 19.10 0.51
N THR A 148 -9.95 19.56 0.24
CA THR A 148 -11.04 19.63 1.23
C THR A 148 -11.73 18.28 1.32
N ALA A 149 -11.69 17.64 2.50
CA ALA A 149 -12.60 16.54 2.79
C ALA A 149 -13.97 17.11 3.20
N CYS A 150 -15.05 16.63 2.59
CA CYS A 150 -16.38 17.20 2.80
C CYS A 150 -17.47 16.14 2.99
N CYS A 151 -18.38 16.39 3.92
CA CYS A 151 -19.60 15.59 4.09
C CYS A 151 -20.75 16.46 4.63
N LEU A 152 -21.96 15.92 4.55
CA LEU A 152 -23.17 16.52 5.11
C LEU A 152 -23.73 15.57 6.17
N VAL A 153 -24.18 16.09 7.30
CA VAL A 153 -24.80 15.28 8.36
C VAL A 153 -26.25 15.69 8.55
N GLU A 154 -27.13 14.70 8.55
CA GLU A 154 -28.51 14.80 9.01
C GLU A 154 -28.54 14.33 10.46
N VAL A 155 -28.58 15.29 11.39
CA VAL A 155 -28.33 15.04 12.82
C VAL A 155 -29.40 14.11 13.41
N SER A 156 -30.66 14.38 13.13
CA SER A 156 -31.82 13.58 13.50
C SER A 156 -33.04 14.01 12.67
N PHE A 157 -34.23 13.45 12.96
CA PHE A 157 -35.49 13.81 12.30
C PHE A 157 -36.23 14.84 13.16
N LEU A 158 -36.30 16.10 12.71
CA LEU A 158 -36.97 17.18 13.45
C LEU A 158 -38.49 17.00 13.56
N THR A 159 -39.07 16.16 12.70
CA THR A 159 -40.50 15.80 12.73
C THR A 159 -40.86 14.85 13.88
N ASP A 160 -39.88 14.24 14.55
CA ASP A 160 -40.10 13.47 15.77
C ASP A 160 -40.24 14.43 16.96
N PRO A 161 -41.41 14.50 17.64
CA PRO A 161 -41.64 15.43 18.74
C PRO A 161 -40.71 15.20 19.95
N HIS A 162 -40.21 13.98 20.15
CA HIS A 162 -39.24 13.70 21.21
C HIS A 162 -37.87 14.28 20.87
N GLU A 163 -37.45 14.15 19.61
CA GLU A 163 -36.20 14.76 19.15
C GLU A 163 -36.32 16.27 19.03
N GLU A 164 -37.45 16.83 18.61
CA GLU A 164 -37.69 18.28 18.62
C GLU A 164 -37.48 18.86 20.03
N ALA A 165 -38.06 18.23 21.07
CA ALA A 165 -37.90 18.67 22.45
C ALA A 165 -36.45 18.54 22.97
N ARG A 166 -35.70 17.54 22.50
CA ARG A 166 -34.26 17.39 22.85
C ARG A 166 -33.42 18.44 22.13
N LEU A 167 -33.66 18.64 20.84
CA LEU A 167 -32.95 19.61 20.00
C LEU A 167 -33.17 21.05 20.46
N ASP A 168 -34.29 21.39 21.11
CA ASP A 168 -34.53 22.70 21.71
C ASP A 168 -33.67 22.98 22.96
N ARG A 169 -33.02 21.97 23.54
CA ARG A 169 -32.17 22.13 24.73
C ARG A 169 -30.73 22.48 24.35
N ALA A 170 -30.22 23.56 24.96
CA ALA A 170 -28.86 24.04 24.71
C ALA A 170 -27.77 23.03 25.08
N ASP A 171 -27.97 22.20 26.11
CA ASP A 171 -26.99 21.20 26.53
C ASP A 171 -26.88 20.04 25.52
N TYR A 172 -28.00 19.61 24.93
CA TYR A 172 -28.00 18.59 23.89
C TYR A 172 -27.42 19.12 22.57
N GLN A 173 -27.68 20.38 22.21
CA GLN A 173 -27.03 21.03 21.08
C GLN A 173 -25.50 21.12 21.26
N ASP A 174 -25.03 21.41 22.47
CA ASP A 174 -23.60 21.46 22.80
C ASP A 174 -22.96 20.06 22.78
N GLU A 175 -23.67 19.03 23.26
CA GLU A 175 -23.23 17.63 23.18
C GLU A 175 -23.03 17.17 21.73
N ILE A 176 -23.97 17.50 20.84
CA ILE A 176 -23.85 17.26 19.39
C ILE A 176 -22.65 18.01 18.82
N ALA A 177 -22.51 19.29 19.14
CA ALA A 177 -21.41 20.13 18.66
C ALA A 177 -20.03 19.59 19.11
N ALA A 178 -19.91 19.16 20.37
CA ALA A 178 -18.68 18.57 20.89
C ALA A 178 -18.35 17.22 20.21
N ALA A 179 -19.37 16.41 19.90
CA ALA A 179 -19.20 15.16 19.18
C ALA A 179 -18.69 15.37 17.75
N LEU A 180 -19.29 16.32 17.02
CA LEU A 180 -18.83 16.71 15.69
C LEU A 180 -17.40 17.29 15.72
N ALA A 181 -17.04 18.06 16.76
CA ALA A 181 -15.69 18.58 16.92
C ALA A 181 -14.64 17.47 17.11
N ARG A 182 -14.96 16.42 17.89
CA ARG A 182 -14.08 15.25 18.07
C ARG A 182 -13.88 14.49 16.77
N ALA A 183 -14.95 14.24 16.01
CA ALA A 183 -14.85 13.62 14.69
C ALA A 183 -13.97 14.42 13.72
N MET A 184 -14.12 15.75 13.72
CA MET A 184 -13.30 16.64 12.90
C MET A 184 -11.83 16.67 13.34
N ALA A 185 -11.55 16.58 14.64
CA ALA A 185 -10.18 16.47 15.15
C ALA A 185 -9.53 15.13 14.78
N GLU A 186 -10.27 14.02 14.85
CA GLU A 186 -9.82 12.69 14.43
C GLU A 186 -9.47 12.67 12.94
N ALA A 187 -10.32 13.25 12.09
CA ALA A 187 -10.05 13.38 10.66
C ALA A 187 -8.84 14.29 10.32
N LEU A 188 -8.40 15.13 11.26
CA LEU A 188 -7.23 16.00 11.13
C LEU A 188 -5.96 15.44 11.79
N ALA A 189 -6.07 14.36 12.58
CA ALA A 189 -4.94 13.75 13.23
C ALA A 189 -4.08 12.96 12.22
N PRO A 190 -2.73 13.06 12.28
CA PRO A 190 -1.87 12.11 11.59
C PRO A 190 -2.20 10.71 12.10
N ARG A 191 -2.44 9.73 11.21
CA ARG A 191 -2.71 8.34 11.59
C ARG A 191 -1.59 7.81 12.49
N ARG A 192 -1.86 7.73 13.81
CA ARG A 192 -1.05 6.98 14.78
C ARG A 192 -1.52 5.53 14.74
N LEU A 193 -0.63 4.61 14.40
CA LEU A 193 -0.79 3.19 14.72
C LEU A 193 -0.74 3.03 16.25
N ALA A 194 -1.62 2.19 16.79
CA ALA A 194 -1.84 1.99 18.22
C ALA A 194 -0.57 1.54 18.97
N VAL A 195 -0.14 2.31 19.97
CA VAL A 195 0.85 1.89 21.00
C VAL A 195 0.32 2.11 22.43
N GLU A 196 -0.82 2.78 22.63
CA GLU A 196 -1.29 3.14 23.98
C GLU A 196 -2.13 2.06 24.68
N ALA A 197 -2.41 0.90 24.05
CA ALA A 197 -3.18 -0.18 24.67
C ALA A 197 -2.35 -1.25 25.42
N LEU A 198 -1.01 -1.20 25.33
CA LEU A 198 -0.11 -2.18 25.97
C LEU A 198 0.53 -1.69 27.28
N ALA A 199 0.30 -0.44 27.69
CA ALA A 199 0.93 0.15 28.87
C ALA A 199 0.06 0.16 30.15
N HIS A 200 -1.15 -0.40 30.13
CA HIS A 200 -2.10 -0.32 31.26
C HIS A 200 -2.57 -1.65 31.84
N GLY A 201 -1.90 -2.75 31.51
CA GLY A 201 -2.14 -4.04 32.15
C GLY A 201 -0.89 -4.52 32.86
N LEU A 202 -0.62 -4.00 34.07
CA LEU A 202 -0.03 -4.73 35.20
C LEU A 202 0.16 -3.77 36.41
N ALA A 203 -0.51 -4.15 37.50
CA ALA A 203 -0.31 -3.77 38.91
C ALA A 203 -0.96 -2.46 39.42
N ASP A 204 -2.24 -2.56 39.80
CA ASP A 204 -2.67 -2.11 41.12
C ASP A 204 -2.36 -3.25 42.12
N GLN A 205 -1.64 -2.95 43.21
CA GLN A 205 -2.10 -3.14 44.61
C GLN A 205 -1.01 -2.68 45.62
N ASP A 206 -1.51 -1.89 46.58
CA ASP A 206 -1.09 -1.73 47.97
C ASP A 206 -0.08 -0.65 48.42
N GLU A 207 -0.70 0.32 49.12
CA GLU A 207 -0.35 0.88 50.43
C GLU A 207 0.21 2.32 50.57
N TRP A 208 -0.39 2.96 51.56
CA TRP A 208 -0.40 4.36 52.01
C TRP A 208 0.89 4.73 52.77
N ILE A 209 1.36 5.99 52.65
CA ILE A 209 1.70 6.95 53.75
C ILE A 209 2.22 8.26 53.12
N GLY A 210 1.67 9.39 53.56
CA GLY A 210 1.98 10.74 53.05
C GLY A 210 3.30 11.34 53.55
N GLY A 211 3.62 12.50 53.02
CA GLY A 211 4.68 13.38 53.52
C GLY A 211 5.21 14.32 52.44
N GLU A 212 5.09 15.63 52.68
CA GLU A 212 5.59 16.73 51.86
C GLU A 212 7.13 16.75 51.74
N ASP A 213 7.59 17.40 50.65
CA ASP A 213 8.90 18.00 50.40
C ASP A 213 10.17 17.15 50.54
N ALA A 214 10.71 16.70 49.39
CA ALA A 214 12.13 16.84 49.05
C ALA A 214 12.35 16.55 47.56
N ALA A 215 13.00 17.48 46.86
CA ALA A 215 13.44 17.32 45.47
C ALA A 215 14.27 16.04 45.28
N LEU A 216 13.98 15.28 44.23
CA LEU A 216 14.83 14.19 43.74
C LEU A 216 15.59 14.59 42.46
N PRO A 217 16.82 14.08 42.26
CA PRO A 217 17.78 14.58 41.29
C PRO A 217 17.46 14.09 39.87
N GLY A 218 17.66 14.97 38.90
CA GLY A 218 17.40 14.69 37.48
C GLY A 218 18.19 13.51 36.95
N ALA A 219 17.49 12.57 36.31
CA ALA A 219 18.08 11.76 35.26
C ALA A 219 18.42 12.72 34.10
N ALA A 220 19.70 12.97 33.89
CA ALA A 220 20.14 13.75 32.75
C ALA A 220 19.69 13.03 31.47
N ALA A 221 18.69 13.57 30.78
CA ALA A 221 18.30 13.08 29.46
C ALA A 221 19.56 12.92 28.60
N THR A 222 19.71 11.74 27.97
CA THR A 222 20.83 11.46 27.09
C THR A 222 20.82 12.46 25.94
N GLU A 223 22.00 12.74 25.39
CA GLU A 223 22.16 13.72 24.33
C GLU A 223 21.25 13.44 23.10
N GLY A 224 21.03 12.16 22.76
CA GLY A 224 20.09 11.76 21.72
C GLY A 224 18.62 12.03 22.05
N SER A 225 18.21 11.93 23.32
CA SER A 225 16.83 12.24 23.73
C SER A 225 16.53 13.73 23.57
N ARG A 226 17.49 14.60 23.91
CA ARG A 226 17.36 16.06 23.76
C ARG A 226 17.39 16.48 22.30
N GLU A 227 18.22 15.85 21.47
CA GLU A 227 18.22 16.06 20.02
C GLU A 227 16.86 15.74 19.43
N ALA A 228 16.32 14.56 19.75
CA ALA A 228 15.06 14.09 19.18
C ALA A 228 13.88 15.00 19.55
N GLU A 229 13.84 15.49 20.78
CA GLU A 229 12.83 16.45 21.25
C GLU A 229 12.94 17.80 20.52
N LEU A 230 14.17 18.32 20.34
CA LEU A 230 14.41 19.56 19.59
C LEU A 230 14.05 19.40 18.11
N TRP A 231 14.46 18.29 17.50
CA TRP A 231 14.16 18.01 16.10
C TRP A 231 12.67 17.82 15.87
N ALA A 232 11.92 17.17 16.76
CA ALA A 232 10.48 16.98 16.61
C ALA A 232 9.71 18.31 16.45
N ALA A 233 10.18 19.39 17.09
CA ALA A 233 9.60 20.72 16.92
C ALA A 233 10.00 21.39 15.59
N GLN A 234 11.17 21.05 15.05
CA GLN A 234 11.75 21.68 13.86
C GLN A 234 11.43 20.94 12.56
N GLU A 235 11.23 19.62 12.63
CA GLU A 235 11.01 18.72 11.50
C GLU A 235 9.89 19.20 10.57
N PRO A 236 8.70 19.63 11.06
CA PRO A 236 7.63 20.09 10.17
C PRO A 236 8.05 21.31 9.34
N ILE A 237 8.85 22.21 9.93
CA ILE A 237 9.34 23.43 9.29
C ILE A 237 10.39 23.09 8.23
N ALA A 238 11.34 22.23 8.59
CA ALA A 238 12.37 21.74 7.68
C ALA A 238 11.77 20.98 6.49
N THR A 239 10.81 20.08 6.73
CA THR A 239 10.12 19.32 5.69
C THR A 239 9.30 20.22 4.76
N ALA A 240 8.59 21.21 5.30
CA ALA A 240 7.82 22.15 4.50
C ALA A 240 8.73 22.98 3.57
N ALA A 241 9.86 23.46 4.11
CA ALA A 241 10.85 24.21 3.35
C ALA A 241 11.51 23.35 2.26
N LEU A 242 11.91 22.11 2.58
CA LEU A 242 12.48 21.18 1.61
C LEU A 242 11.52 20.88 0.45
N ARG A 243 10.26 20.55 0.76
CA ARG A 243 9.24 20.27 -0.25
C ARG A 243 8.89 21.49 -1.11
N PHE A 244 8.97 22.68 -0.55
CA PHE A 244 8.82 23.91 -1.32
C PHE A 244 9.94 24.04 -2.35
N TRP A 245 11.20 23.93 -1.92
CA TRP A 245 12.34 24.09 -2.81
C TRP A 245 12.46 22.98 -3.86
N ASP A 246 12.08 21.75 -3.50
CA ASP A 246 11.92 20.65 -4.44
C ASP A 246 11.01 21.01 -5.63
N ARG A 247 9.80 21.51 -5.32
CA ARG A 247 8.84 21.93 -6.34
C ARG A 247 9.26 23.20 -7.07
N PHE A 248 9.83 24.18 -6.37
CA PHE A 248 10.18 25.49 -6.93
C PHE A 248 11.35 25.38 -7.94
N LEU A 249 12.39 24.63 -7.56
CA LEU A 249 13.57 24.41 -8.39
C LEU A 249 13.36 23.29 -9.41
N GLY A 250 12.37 22.43 -9.18
CA GLY A 250 12.07 21.28 -10.02
C GLY A 250 13.18 20.25 -9.95
N LEU A 251 13.54 19.79 -8.74
CA LEU A 251 14.64 18.86 -8.54
C LEU A 251 14.37 17.52 -9.23
N ARG A 252 15.43 16.89 -9.73
CA ARG A 252 15.36 15.64 -10.50
C ARG A 252 16.43 14.65 -10.07
N MET A 253 16.15 13.37 -10.26
CA MET A 253 17.05 12.25 -9.95
C MET A 253 18.33 12.24 -10.81
N GLY A 254 18.40 12.99 -11.92
CA GLY A 254 19.63 13.17 -12.71
C GLY A 254 19.41 13.79 -14.09
N ALA A 255 20.52 14.11 -14.79
CA ALA A 255 20.52 14.78 -16.10
C ALA A 255 19.75 14.04 -17.20
N GLY A 256 19.68 12.70 -17.13
CA GLY A 256 19.19 11.85 -18.19
C GLY A 256 17.81 11.21 -17.97
N THR A 257 17.23 11.30 -16.76
CA THR A 257 15.97 10.59 -16.45
C THR A 257 14.74 11.49 -16.55
N GLY A 258 14.89 12.80 -16.34
CA GLY A 258 13.79 13.76 -16.31
C GLY A 258 12.77 13.55 -15.17
N GLN A 259 12.95 12.52 -14.33
CA GLN A 259 12.01 12.12 -13.29
C GLN A 259 12.14 13.01 -12.02
N PRO A 260 11.01 13.45 -11.43
CA PRO A 260 10.97 14.10 -10.11
C PRO A 260 11.68 13.28 -9.03
N LEU A 261 12.09 13.93 -7.93
CA LEU A 261 12.60 13.20 -6.76
C LEU A 261 11.52 12.29 -6.19
N ASP A 262 11.89 11.06 -5.85
CA ASP A 262 11.02 10.13 -5.13
C ASP A 262 11.07 10.36 -3.61
N HIS A 263 10.17 9.68 -2.88
CA HIS A 263 10.09 9.79 -1.42
C HIS A 263 11.40 9.39 -0.72
N THR A 264 12.12 8.42 -1.25
CA THR A 264 13.39 7.94 -0.68
C THR A 264 14.49 8.98 -0.84
N ALA A 265 14.53 9.71 -1.95
CA ALA A 265 15.45 10.84 -2.16
C ALA A 265 15.13 12.02 -1.25
N LEU A 266 13.84 12.36 -1.09
CA LEU A 266 13.39 13.42 -0.19
C LEU A 266 13.73 13.12 1.28
N ASN A 267 13.59 11.86 1.72
CA ASN A 267 13.95 11.45 3.07
C ASN A 267 15.45 11.61 3.36
N ARG A 268 16.34 11.33 2.40
CA ARG A 268 17.78 11.52 2.57
C ARG A 268 18.18 12.98 2.66
N LEU A 269 17.56 13.83 1.84
CA LEU A 269 17.73 15.28 1.94
C LEU A 269 17.26 15.80 3.30
N GLN A 270 16.15 15.28 3.83
CA GLN A 270 15.68 15.60 5.18
C GLN A 270 16.68 15.15 6.27
N GLN A 271 17.29 13.97 6.13
CA GLN A 271 18.29 13.45 7.06
C GLN A 271 19.58 14.31 7.09
N ILE A 272 20.08 14.75 5.94
CA ILE A 272 21.27 15.63 5.94
C ILE A 272 20.93 17.03 6.48
N VAL A 273 19.71 17.54 6.24
CA VAL A 273 19.23 18.80 6.84
C VAL A 273 19.17 18.67 8.37
N ARG A 274 18.71 17.54 8.90
CA ARG A 274 18.74 17.23 10.35
C ARG A 274 20.16 17.18 10.90
N ALA A 275 21.07 16.50 10.20
CA ALA A 275 22.46 16.37 10.63
C ALA A 275 23.18 17.72 10.70
N VAL A 276 23.01 18.58 9.68
CA VAL A 276 23.54 19.94 9.68
C VAL A 276 22.93 20.75 10.82
N SER A 277 21.60 20.68 10.98
CA SER A 277 20.87 21.34 12.07
C SER A 277 21.43 20.98 13.45
N TRP A 278 21.75 19.71 13.65
CA TRP A 278 22.34 19.21 14.88
C TRP A 278 23.80 19.67 15.06
N VAL A 279 24.64 19.56 14.04
CA VAL A 279 26.04 20.00 14.12
C VAL A 279 26.14 21.48 14.45
N GLU A 280 25.33 22.31 13.81
CA GLU A 280 25.29 23.75 14.08
C GLU A 280 24.78 24.07 15.47
N SER A 281 23.78 23.33 15.95
CA SER A 281 23.27 23.48 17.31
C SER A 281 24.34 23.26 18.38
N LYS A 282 25.24 22.31 18.15
CA LYS A 282 26.18 21.80 19.14
C LYS A 282 27.57 22.43 19.03
N HIS A 283 28.02 22.73 17.82
CA HIS A 283 29.42 23.07 17.56
C HIS A 283 29.64 24.49 17.01
N GLY A 284 28.63 25.07 16.34
CA GLY A 284 28.62 26.43 15.81
C GLY A 284 29.70 26.77 14.77
N THR A 285 29.47 27.84 14.00
CA THR A 285 30.47 28.57 13.22
C THR A 285 30.57 30.00 13.77
N ALA A 286 31.61 30.29 14.55
CA ALA A 286 31.95 31.62 15.11
C ALA A 286 30.75 32.52 15.56
N GLY A 287 30.05 32.14 16.64
CA GLY A 287 28.99 32.94 17.28
C GLY A 287 28.36 32.24 18.49
N THR A 288 27.48 32.92 19.24
CA THR A 288 26.67 32.30 20.31
C THR A 288 25.55 31.46 19.68
N ASN A 289 25.53 30.16 19.98
CA ASN A 289 24.62 29.18 19.35
C ASN A 289 23.17 29.33 19.84
N HIS A 290 22.21 29.44 18.91
CA HIS A 290 20.76 29.45 19.16
C HIS A 290 20.03 28.47 18.23
N PRO A 291 20.08 27.15 18.46
CA PRO A 291 19.49 26.17 17.53
C PRO A 291 17.98 26.24 17.39
N ALA A 292 17.29 26.74 18.43
CA ALA A 292 15.86 27.02 18.37
C ALA A 292 15.54 28.30 17.59
N GLU A 293 16.53 29.02 17.07
CA GLU A 293 16.36 30.26 16.31
C GLU A 293 17.03 30.17 14.93
N ASP A 294 18.26 29.66 14.84
CA ASP A 294 19.04 29.52 13.59
C ASP A 294 19.67 28.13 13.39
N PRO A 295 18.85 27.09 13.14
CA PRO A 295 19.31 25.71 13.00
C PRO A 295 20.26 25.45 11.82
N LEU A 296 20.11 26.13 10.69
CA LEU A 296 21.00 25.98 9.53
C LEU A 296 22.08 27.07 9.45
N GLN A 297 22.17 27.96 10.45
CA GLN A 297 23.13 29.08 10.48
C GLN A 297 23.11 29.96 9.22
N CYS A 298 21.91 30.18 8.67
CA CYS A 298 21.73 30.99 7.47
C CYS A 298 20.88 32.21 7.82
N GLY A 299 21.56 33.33 8.06
CA GLY A 299 20.88 34.46 8.67
C GLY A 299 21.53 35.83 8.51
N ASN A 300 22.70 35.95 7.88
CA ASN A 300 23.31 37.27 7.67
C ASN A 300 23.36 37.62 6.16
N PRO A 301 22.78 38.74 5.71
CA PRO A 301 22.95 39.21 4.33
C PRO A 301 24.40 39.49 4.01
N LYS A 302 25.21 39.83 5.03
CA LYS A 302 26.66 40.00 4.92
C LYS A 302 27.41 38.66 4.97
N ASP A 303 26.74 37.54 5.17
CA ASP A 303 27.38 36.24 5.11
C ASP A 303 27.90 35.97 3.69
N VAL A 304 29.09 35.38 3.60
CA VAL A 304 29.71 35.08 2.30
C VAL A 304 28.85 34.11 1.50
N TRP A 305 28.04 33.29 2.17
CA TRP A 305 27.18 32.27 1.58
C TRP A 305 25.97 32.84 0.86
N TRP A 306 25.29 33.82 1.47
CA TRP A 306 24.26 34.60 0.80
C TRP A 306 24.86 35.32 -0.41
N ARG A 307 26.07 35.89 -0.28
CA ARG A 307 26.80 36.51 -1.40
C ARG A 307 27.16 35.55 -2.53
N GLU A 308 27.43 34.28 -2.25
CA GLU A 308 27.79 33.31 -3.29
C GLU A 308 26.57 32.81 -4.06
N LEU A 309 25.44 32.59 -3.37
CA LEU A 309 24.18 32.23 -4.01
C LEU A 309 23.53 33.43 -4.73
N THR A 310 23.66 34.62 -4.14
CA THR A 310 22.95 35.84 -4.56
C THR A 310 23.88 36.99 -4.95
N GLY A 311 25.15 36.74 -5.27
CA GLY A 311 26.13 37.71 -5.81
C GLY A 311 26.42 38.98 -5.00
N GLN A 312 25.74 39.17 -3.87
CA GLN A 312 25.37 40.47 -3.29
C GLN A 312 24.96 41.57 -4.29
N THR A 313 23.64 41.76 -4.32
CA THR A 313 22.94 43.05 -4.40
C THR A 313 22.92 43.74 -5.75
N ASP A 314 22.57 43.02 -6.80
CA ASP A 314 21.92 43.71 -7.90
C ASP A 314 20.72 42.96 -8.43
N SER A 315 19.78 43.71 -8.99
CA SER A 315 18.50 43.21 -9.47
C SER A 315 18.68 42.07 -10.51
N GLN A 316 19.88 41.92 -11.05
CA GLN A 316 20.27 41.00 -12.12
C GLN A 316 20.79 39.64 -11.62
N ASP A 317 20.44 39.14 -10.44
CA ASP A 317 20.83 37.79 -9.99
C ASP A 317 19.91 36.70 -10.57
N ARG A 318 20.38 35.46 -10.83
CA ARG A 318 19.59 34.41 -11.52
C ARG A 318 19.44 33.10 -10.73
N PHE A 319 18.21 32.73 -10.38
CA PHE A 319 17.82 31.39 -9.96
C PHE A 319 17.75 30.46 -11.17
N VAL A 320 18.75 29.58 -11.28
CA VAL A 320 18.71 28.52 -12.28
C VAL A 320 17.62 27.50 -11.89
N ARG A 321 16.92 26.87 -12.83
CA ARG A 321 15.86 25.90 -12.54
C ARG A 321 16.09 24.62 -13.36
N GLY A 322 15.33 23.57 -13.05
CA GLY A 322 15.40 22.31 -13.78
C GLY A 322 15.10 22.46 -15.28
N PRO A 323 15.58 21.53 -16.14
CA PRO A 323 15.28 21.54 -17.56
C PRO A 323 13.78 21.62 -17.86
N GLY A 324 13.40 22.45 -18.82
CA GLY A 324 11.99 22.71 -19.16
C GLY A 324 11.33 23.80 -18.32
N LEU A 325 12.03 24.35 -17.32
CA LEU A 325 11.57 25.50 -16.54
C LEU A 325 12.43 26.74 -16.86
N SER A 326 11.79 27.88 -17.01
CA SER A 326 12.51 29.14 -17.23
C SER A 326 13.28 29.56 -15.98
N ASN A 327 14.57 29.86 -16.12
CA ASN A 327 15.37 30.48 -15.07
C ASN A 327 14.76 31.84 -14.70
N LEU A 328 14.84 32.21 -13.43
CA LEU A 328 14.26 33.46 -12.95
C LEU A 328 15.35 34.40 -12.44
N TRP A 329 15.23 35.68 -12.78
CA TRP A 329 16.09 36.69 -12.18
C TRP A 329 15.47 37.24 -10.89
N ALA A 330 16.28 37.65 -9.91
CA ALA A 330 15.81 38.12 -8.61
C ALA A 330 14.98 39.41 -8.72
N SER A 331 15.29 40.29 -9.69
CA SER A 331 14.44 41.44 -10.04
C SER A 331 13.18 41.07 -10.79
N GLU A 332 13.25 39.99 -11.56
CA GLU A 332 12.13 39.40 -12.26
C GLU A 332 11.34 38.46 -11.37
N LEU A 333 11.50 38.54 -10.04
CA LEU A 333 10.50 38.04 -9.11
C LEU A 333 9.41 39.12 -9.01
N PRO A 334 8.37 39.11 -9.86
CA PRO A 334 7.39 40.18 -9.87
C PRO A 334 6.23 39.72 -8.96
N ALA A 335 5.31 40.61 -8.60
CA ALA A 335 4.08 40.20 -7.90
C ALA A 335 3.31 39.07 -8.65
N SER A 336 3.64 38.82 -9.92
CA SER A 336 3.03 37.85 -10.83
C SER A 336 3.61 36.42 -10.80
N VAL A 337 4.53 36.05 -9.90
CA VAL A 337 4.80 34.61 -9.65
C VAL A 337 3.54 33.91 -9.11
N ASN A 338 2.60 34.67 -8.52
CA ASN A 338 1.28 34.16 -8.11
C ASN A 338 0.37 33.74 -9.28
N SER A 339 0.68 34.15 -10.51
CA SER A 339 -0.13 33.93 -11.71
C SER A 339 0.53 33.03 -12.75
N ASP A 340 1.76 32.57 -12.51
CA ASP A 340 2.46 31.68 -13.42
C ASP A 340 2.00 30.23 -13.19
N THR A 341 1.32 29.68 -14.21
CA THR A 341 0.69 28.34 -14.19
C THR A 341 1.70 27.20 -14.18
N GLU A 342 2.98 27.46 -14.45
CA GLU A 342 4.05 26.45 -14.28
C GLU A 342 4.41 26.20 -12.81
N PHE A 343 3.89 27.01 -11.88
CA PHE A 343 4.06 26.80 -10.43
C PHE A 343 2.83 26.13 -9.80
N SER A 344 3.08 25.06 -9.02
CA SER A 344 2.04 24.53 -8.12
C SER A 344 1.62 25.61 -7.11
N ALA A 345 0.35 25.63 -6.69
CA ALA A 345 -0.19 26.66 -5.80
C ALA A 345 0.58 26.85 -4.48
N GLY A 346 1.35 25.85 -4.03
CA GLY A 346 2.22 25.92 -2.86
C GLY A 346 3.61 26.52 -3.08
N ALA A 347 3.96 26.94 -4.30
CA ALA A 347 5.25 27.53 -4.67
C ALA A 347 5.20 29.06 -4.86
N ARG A 348 4.15 29.71 -4.33
CA ARG A 348 3.85 31.14 -4.53
C ARG A 348 4.80 32.07 -3.77
N LEU A 349 5.19 33.17 -4.41
CA LEU A 349 6.17 34.17 -3.95
C LEU A 349 5.79 34.85 -2.62
N GLU A 350 4.52 34.87 -2.25
CA GLU A 350 4.04 35.35 -0.94
C GLU A 350 4.76 34.64 0.23
N ALA A 351 5.06 33.35 0.08
CA ALA A 351 5.81 32.56 1.06
C ALA A 351 7.28 33.00 1.19
N LEU A 352 7.90 33.47 0.11
CA LEU A 352 9.26 34.04 0.13
C LEU A 352 9.26 35.49 0.62
N THR A 353 8.22 36.27 0.29
CA THR A 353 8.13 37.72 0.58
C THR A 353 7.79 37.98 2.05
N ALA A 354 6.93 37.16 2.67
CA ALA A 354 6.63 37.22 4.11
C ALA A 354 7.80 36.74 4.99
N LYS A 355 8.81 36.09 4.40
CA LYS A 355 10.01 35.56 5.05
C LYS A 355 11.29 36.34 4.70
N LYS A 356 11.14 37.49 4.00
CA LYS A 356 12.23 38.46 3.73
C LYS A 356 12.66 39.28 4.96
N MET A 357 11.91 39.25 6.06
CA MET A 357 12.20 40.03 7.29
C MET A 357 13.32 39.43 8.16
N GLY A 358 14.08 38.46 7.65
CA GLY A 358 14.85 37.53 8.47
C GLY A 358 16.33 37.84 8.67
N HIS A 359 16.77 39.10 8.79
CA HIS A 359 18.22 39.35 8.64
C HIS A 359 18.87 40.44 9.49
N SER A 360 18.11 41.18 10.31
CA SER A 360 18.69 42.15 11.27
C SER A 360 17.80 42.40 12.49
N ASP A 361 16.63 41.79 12.53
CA ASP A 361 15.54 42.21 13.40
C ASP A 361 15.24 41.11 14.42
N SER A 362 14.72 41.51 15.57
CA SER A 362 14.34 40.66 16.71
C SER A 362 13.25 39.61 16.40
N GLY A 363 12.91 39.38 15.13
CA GLY A 363 11.91 38.43 14.64
C GLY A 363 12.49 37.22 13.88
N PHE A 364 13.81 37.02 13.92
CA PHE A 364 14.45 35.83 13.35
C PHE A 364 13.95 34.54 14.04
N SER A 365 13.80 33.46 13.26
CA SER A 365 13.25 32.19 13.79
C SER A 365 13.70 31.00 12.93
N PRO A 366 13.52 29.75 13.41
CA PRO A 366 13.93 28.55 12.67
C PRO A 366 13.31 28.45 11.29
N THR A 367 12.13 29.04 11.11
CA THR A 367 11.49 29.13 9.81
C THR A 367 12.33 29.93 8.82
N HIS A 368 12.93 31.04 9.22
CA HIS A 368 13.80 31.79 8.31
C HIS A 368 15.04 30.97 7.95
N SER A 369 15.61 30.27 8.93
CA SER A 369 16.76 29.41 8.74
C SER A 369 16.49 28.29 7.72
N TYR A 370 15.49 27.41 7.92
CA TYR A 370 15.25 26.32 6.97
C TYR A 370 14.90 26.80 5.56
N TRP A 371 14.13 27.88 5.45
CA TRP A 371 13.68 28.37 4.15
C TRP A 371 14.79 29.01 3.31
N TRP A 372 15.85 29.54 3.93
CA TRP A 372 16.97 30.13 3.19
C TRP A 372 18.22 29.26 3.17
N GLY A 373 18.42 28.38 4.14
CA GLY A 373 19.56 27.47 4.21
C GLY A 373 19.44 26.27 3.28
N ILE A 374 18.23 25.68 3.17
CA ILE A 374 17.99 24.50 2.31
C ILE A 374 18.35 24.72 0.83
N PRO A 375 17.95 25.80 0.13
CA PRO A 375 18.31 25.96 -1.28
C PRO A 375 19.82 26.12 -1.48
N TYR A 376 20.53 26.71 -0.52
CA TYR A 376 21.98 26.81 -0.56
C TYR A 376 22.65 25.46 -0.27
N LEU A 377 22.18 24.71 0.74
CA LEU A 377 22.63 23.35 0.99
C LEU A 377 22.45 22.46 -0.25
N LEU A 378 21.27 22.52 -0.88
CA LEU A 378 20.98 21.83 -2.14
C LEU A 378 21.92 22.28 -3.27
N HIS A 379 22.20 23.58 -3.37
CA HIS A 379 23.16 24.09 -4.35
C HIS A 379 24.54 23.47 -4.15
N ARG A 380 25.04 23.39 -2.91
CA ARG A 380 26.36 22.85 -2.56
C ARG A 380 26.45 21.33 -2.72
N VAL A 381 25.36 20.60 -2.46
CA VAL A 381 25.22 19.17 -2.80
C VAL A 381 25.27 18.95 -4.32
N ASN A 382 24.88 19.95 -5.11
CA ASN A 382 24.71 19.84 -6.57
C ASN A 382 25.82 20.47 -7.41
N THR A 383 26.83 21.12 -6.82
CA THR A 383 27.88 21.80 -7.61
C THR A 383 29.01 20.84 -8.00
N GLU A 384 29.02 20.38 -9.26
CA GLU A 384 30.23 19.91 -9.95
C GLU A 384 30.77 21.02 -10.85
N ALA A 385 32.09 21.12 -10.97
CA ALA A 385 32.77 22.23 -11.63
C ALA A 385 32.36 22.38 -13.11
N GLY A 386 31.42 23.27 -13.41
CA GLY A 386 31.14 23.70 -14.78
C GLY A 386 29.70 24.13 -15.07
N ASP A 387 28.68 23.49 -14.46
CA ASP A 387 27.28 23.79 -14.78
C ASP A 387 26.37 23.83 -13.54
N LYS A 388 25.69 24.97 -13.36
CA LYS A 388 24.76 25.24 -12.26
C LYS A 388 23.38 24.63 -12.55
N THR A 389 23.25 23.30 -12.66
CA THR A 389 21.94 22.65 -12.85
C THR A 389 21.41 22.08 -11.53
N TYR A 390 20.09 22.16 -11.29
CA TYR A 390 19.44 21.62 -10.08
C TYR A 390 19.10 20.13 -10.24
N GLN A 391 20.12 19.33 -10.52
CA GLN A 391 20.06 17.89 -10.64
C GLN A 391 20.65 17.27 -9.38
N CYS A 392 19.84 16.51 -8.64
CA CYS A 392 20.25 15.89 -7.39
C CYS A 392 21.08 14.61 -7.59
N GLY A 393 21.07 14.07 -8.81
CA GLY A 393 21.90 12.93 -9.21
C GLY A 393 21.75 11.74 -8.24
N SER A 394 22.88 11.12 -7.91
CA SER A 394 22.93 9.91 -7.07
C SER A 394 22.71 10.13 -5.57
N LEU A 395 22.48 11.37 -5.07
CA LEU A 395 22.40 11.78 -3.64
C LEU A 395 23.10 10.79 -2.68
N SER A 396 24.35 10.44 -2.99
CA SER A 396 25.07 9.44 -2.21
C SER A 396 25.41 10.02 -0.85
N ARG A 397 25.53 9.16 0.17
CA ARG A 397 25.95 9.57 1.52
C ARG A 397 27.18 10.50 1.48
N ARG A 398 28.18 10.14 0.67
CA ARG A 398 29.41 10.93 0.49
C ARG A 398 29.12 12.30 -0.12
N ARG A 399 28.30 12.37 -1.17
CA ARG A 399 27.95 13.64 -1.84
C ARG A 399 27.13 14.57 -0.93
N LEU A 400 26.22 14.01 -0.13
CA LEU A 400 25.44 14.76 0.85
C LEU A 400 26.33 15.32 1.95
N LEU A 401 27.28 14.52 2.46
CA LEU A 401 28.26 14.95 3.46
C LEU A 401 29.24 16.01 2.90
N ASP A 402 29.77 15.81 1.70
CA ASP A 402 30.67 16.77 1.05
C ASP A 402 29.94 18.08 0.75
N GLY A 403 28.69 18.01 0.30
CA GLY A 403 27.84 19.18 0.08
C GLY A 403 27.49 19.93 1.36
N ALA A 404 27.19 19.21 2.45
CA ALA A 404 26.96 19.79 3.78
C ALA A 404 28.21 20.43 4.37
N ALA A 405 29.38 19.80 4.20
CA ALA A 405 30.66 20.37 4.60
C ALA A 405 31.04 21.58 3.73
N ALA A 406 30.72 21.56 2.44
CA ALA A 406 30.89 22.71 1.55
C ALA A 406 29.90 23.84 1.88
N TYR A 407 28.70 23.51 2.40
CA TYR A 407 27.67 24.47 2.80
C TYR A 407 28.11 25.32 4.00
N ASN A 408 28.53 24.70 5.10
CA ASN A 408 28.84 25.46 6.32
C ASN A 408 30.14 25.06 7.05
N GLY A 409 30.99 24.26 6.41
CA GLY A 409 32.24 23.84 7.03
C GLY A 409 33.21 25.00 7.32
N GLY A 410 33.11 26.14 6.63
CA GLY A 410 33.81 27.38 7.00
C GLY A 410 35.35 27.30 7.15
N GLY A 411 35.99 26.23 6.65
CA GLY A 411 37.41 25.93 6.87
C GLY A 411 37.71 25.08 8.11
N ASP A 412 36.72 24.68 8.90
CA ASP A 412 36.86 23.71 9.99
C ASP A 412 37.07 22.28 9.42
N ALA A 413 38.32 21.82 9.47
CA ALA A 413 38.70 20.50 9.01
C ALA A 413 38.00 19.35 9.78
N ALA A 414 37.44 19.60 10.96
CA ALA A 414 36.71 18.60 11.74
C ALA A 414 35.21 18.52 11.41
N TYR A 415 34.67 19.45 10.62
CA TYR A 415 33.25 19.53 10.33
C TYR A 415 32.64 18.26 9.70
N PRO A 416 33.31 17.58 8.74
CA PRO A 416 32.81 16.30 8.23
C PRO A 416 32.65 15.22 9.31
N ARG A 417 33.57 15.16 10.28
CA ARG A 417 33.50 14.18 11.39
C ARG A 417 32.31 14.47 12.29
N LYS A 418 32.04 15.74 12.58
CA LYS A 418 30.87 16.16 13.37
C LYS A 418 29.55 15.73 12.70
N LEU A 419 29.47 15.83 11.37
CA LEU A 419 28.31 15.33 10.62
C LEU A 419 28.17 13.80 10.70
N GLU A 420 29.27 13.06 10.68
CA GLU A 420 29.22 11.60 10.85
C GLU A 420 28.79 11.18 12.26
N GLU A 421 29.25 11.90 13.29
CA GLU A 421 28.79 11.71 14.67
C GLU A 421 27.30 12.04 14.83
N ALA A 422 26.83 13.10 14.17
CA ALA A 422 25.41 13.44 14.11
C ALA A 422 24.58 12.33 13.47
N LEU A 423 25.02 11.81 12.32
CA LEU A 423 24.35 10.73 11.60
C LEU A 423 24.33 9.41 12.38
N ALA A 424 25.40 9.10 13.11
CA ALA A 424 25.44 7.94 13.99
C ALA A 424 24.40 8.03 15.13
N LEU A 425 24.06 9.26 15.57
CA LEU A 425 23.06 9.52 16.60
C LEU A 425 21.61 9.48 16.06
N ILE A 426 21.36 10.08 14.89
CA ILE A 426 20.01 10.32 14.37
C ILE A 426 19.53 9.29 13.32
N GLY A 427 20.42 8.41 12.87
CA GLY A 427 20.19 7.46 11.80
C GLY A 427 20.94 7.85 10.53
N ASP A 428 21.75 6.92 10.01
CA ASP A 428 22.64 7.20 8.88
C ASP A 428 21.87 7.40 7.56
N ILE A 429 22.45 8.22 6.68
CA ILE A 429 21.90 8.44 5.35
C ILE A 429 22.14 7.18 4.52
N GLN A 430 21.07 6.45 4.27
CA GLN A 430 21.10 5.30 3.38
C GLN A 430 21.55 5.78 1.99
N ALA A 431 22.34 5.00 1.25
CA ALA A 431 22.70 5.40 -0.11
C ALA A 431 21.45 5.41 -1.00
N LEU A 432 21.23 6.45 -1.83
CA LEU A 432 20.34 6.32 -2.99
C LEU A 432 20.86 5.11 -3.75
N PRO A 433 20.04 4.08 -4.00
CA PRO A 433 20.45 3.11 -4.97
C PRO A 433 20.73 3.92 -6.23
N THR A 434 22.01 4.06 -6.61
CA THR A 434 22.30 4.43 -7.99
C THR A 434 21.49 3.47 -8.85
N PHE A 435 21.13 3.85 -10.05
CA PHE A 435 20.54 2.91 -10.99
C PHE A 435 21.42 1.63 -11.15
N HIS A 436 22.68 1.68 -10.67
CA HIS A 436 23.65 0.60 -10.47
C HIS A 436 23.92 0.15 -9.00
N GLN A 437 23.28 0.69 -7.96
CA GLN A 437 23.38 0.28 -6.54
C GLN A 437 22.06 -0.15 -5.89
N ALA A 438 20.90 0.00 -6.54
CA ALA A 438 19.80 -0.98 -6.32
C ALA A 438 20.27 -2.38 -6.72
N ILE A 439 21.35 -2.42 -7.50
CA ILE A 439 22.15 -3.58 -7.85
C ILE A 439 23.16 -3.98 -6.74
N ALA A 440 23.34 -3.23 -5.65
CA ALA A 440 24.44 -3.43 -4.70
C ALA A 440 24.12 -4.19 -3.40
N THR A 441 22.95 -4.82 -3.31
CA THR A 441 22.84 -6.15 -2.68
C THR A 441 22.30 -7.19 -3.65
N LEU A 442 22.31 -6.91 -4.96
CA LEU A 442 22.23 -7.97 -5.96
C LEU A 442 23.61 -8.60 -6.03
N SER A 443 23.78 -9.72 -5.34
CA SER A 443 24.81 -10.65 -5.81
C SER A 443 24.30 -11.25 -7.12
N PHE A 444 24.98 -10.97 -8.24
CA PHE A 444 24.75 -11.75 -9.45
C PHE A 444 25.33 -13.15 -9.19
N GLY A 445 24.45 -14.11 -8.94
CA GLY A 445 24.85 -15.51 -8.79
C GLY A 445 25.44 -16.05 -10.10
N ALA A 446 26.51 -16.82 -10.00
CA ALA A 446 27.23 -17.40 -11.15
C ALA A 446 26.38 -18.33 -12.05
N VAL A 447 25.17 -18.69 -11.63
CA VAL A 447 24.33 -19.68 -12.32
C VAL A 447 23.56 -19.04 -13.50
N LEU A 448 23.17 -17.77 -13.41
CA LEU A 448 22.46 -17.05 -14.47
C LEU A 448 22.95 -15.59 -14.50
N THR A 449 23.82 -15.27 -15.46
CA THR A 449 24.44 -13.94 -15.57
C THR A 449 23.37 -12.84 -15.74
N GLY A 450 23.20 -11.97 -14.74
CA GLY A 450 22.42 -10.72 -14.88
C GLY A 450 21.08 -10.61 -14.14
N ALA A 451 20.66 -11.60 -13.33
CA ALA A 451 19.40 -11.56 -12.56
C ALA A 451 19.54 -10.91 -11.16
N PRO A 452 18.53 -10.17 -10.65
CA PRO A 452 18.55 -9.59 -9.32
C PRO A 452 18.31 -10.64 -8.21
N ARG A 453 19.23 -10.71 -7.24
CA ARG A 453 19.03 -11.41 -5.96
C ARG A 453 18.58 -10.46 -4.86
N LEU A 454 17.34 -10.64 -4.40
CA LEU A 454 16.82 -10.00 -3.19
C LEU A 454 17.03 -10.94 -2.00
N THR A 455 17.24 -10.39 -0.80
CA THR A 455 17.34 -11.19 0.43
C THR A 455 16.03 -11.06 1.20
N PRO A 456 15.15 -12.08 1.18
CA PRO A 456 13.89 -12.02 1.90
C PRO A 456 14.12 -11.97 3.42
N THR A 457 13.35 -11.15 4.11
CA THR A 457 13.34 -11.07 5.58
C THR A 457 11.96 -11.42 6.09
N ALA A 458 11.90 -12.12 7.22
CA ALA A 458 10.63 -12.43 7.87
C ALA A 458 10.01 -11.17 8.46
N VAL A 459 8.70 -11.04 8.30
CA VAL A 459 7.86 -9.98 8.88
C VAL A 459 6.99 -10.63 9.95
N GLY A 460 7.20 -10.27 11.21
CA GLY A 460 6.34 -10.66 12.33
C GLY A 460 5.25 -9.63 12.61
N GLY A 461 4.27 -9.98 13.43
CA GLY A 461 3.14 -9.11 13.76
C GLY A 461 2.10 -9.01 12.65
N VAL A 462 2.06 -9.95 11.70
CA VAL A 462 1.13 -9.87 10.55
C VAL A 462 -0.24 -10.37 10.97
N THR A 463 -1.16 -9.45 11.21
CA THR A 463 -2.48 -9.79 11.76
C THR A 463 -3.57 -9.98 10.72
N ALA A 464 -3.42 -9.46 9.50
CA ALA A 464 -4.44 -9.50 8.44
C ALA A 464 -4.05 -10.43 7.29
N ILE A 465 -4.44 -11.70 7.40
CA ILE A 465 -4.20 -12.74 6.37
C ILE A 465 -5.52 -13.42 6.01
N THR A 466 -5.81 -13.55 4.72
CA THR A 466 -6.95 -14.33 4.22
C THR A 466 -6.46 -15.51 3.40
N ALA A 467 -6.79 -16.73 3.79
CA ALA A 467 -6.51 -17.95 3.03
C ALA A 467 -7.72 -18.38 2.19
N ALA A 468 -7.47 -18.86 0.97
CA ALA A 468 -8.48 -19.39 0.07
C ALA A 468 -7.93 -20.57 -0.74
N VAL A 469 -8.83 -21.43 -1.21
CA VAL A 469 -8.49 -22.49 -2.17
C VAL A 469 -9.37 -22.37 -3.42
N ALA A 470 -8.79 -22.66 -4.57
CA ALA A 470 -9.54 -22.84 -5.81
C ALA A 470 -10.04 -24.29 -5.91
N PRO A 471 -11.17 -24.54 -6.57
CA PRO A 471 -12.06 -23.55 -7.19
C PRO A 471 -13.05 -22.91 -6.20
N ASP A 472 -13.03 -23.34 -4.94
CA ASP A 472 -14.10 -23.09 -3.95
C ASP A 472 -14.34 -21.61 -3.69
N CYS A 473 -13.27 -20.83 -3.46
CA CYS A 473 -13.43 -19.44 -3.03
C CYS A 473 -12.32 -18.48 -3.49
N SER A 474 -11.37 -18.95 -4.31
CA SER A 474 -10.25 -18.16 -4.84
C SER A 474 -10.69 -16.90 -5.61
N ASN A 475 -11.75 -17.00 -6.43
CA ASN A 475 -12.25 -15.88 -7.24
C ASN A 475 -12.71 -14.70 -6.37
N ARG A 476 -13.44 -14.99 -5.28
CA ARG A 476 -13.96 -13.94 -4.40
C ARG A 476 -12.83 -13.16 -3.75
N LEU A 477 -11.82 -13.85 -3.23
CA LEU A 477 -10.64 -13.22 -2.63
C LEU A 477 -9.95 -12.26 -3.61
N LEU A 478 -9.71 -12.70 -4.85
CA LEU A 478 -9.01 -11.87 -5.84
C LEU A 478 -9.88 -10.71 -6.35
N VAL A 479 -11.15 -10.96 -6.71
CA VAL A 479 -12.05 -9.92 -7.24
C VAL A 479 -12.33 -8.85 -6.18
N ASP A 480 -12.56 -9.22 -4.92
CA ASP A 480 -12.78 -8.26 -3.83
C ASP A 480 -11.54 -7.37 -3.63
N ALA A 481 -10.33 -7.96 -3.71
CA ALA A 481 -9.09 -7.21 -3.62
C ALA A 481 -8.93 -6.21 -4.79
N LEU A 482 -9.17 -6.65 -6.04
CA LEU A 482 -9.11 -5.79 -7.23
C LEU A 482 -10.18 -4.69 -7.22
N ALA A 483 -11.39 -5.01 -6.75
CA ALA A 483 -12.48 -4.05 -6.62
C ALA A 483 -12.18 -2.98 -5.56
N GLY A 484 -11.45 -3.35 -4.49
CA GLY A 484 -11.05 -2.45 -3.41
C GLY A 484 -9.93 -1.46 -3.75
N ALA A 485 -9.19 -1.67 -4.84
CA ALA A 485 -8.04 -0.87 -5.23
C ALA A 485 -8.40 0.61 -5.50
N ARG A 486 -7.53 1.54 -5.06
CA ARG A 486 -7.75 2.99 -5.12
C ARG A 486 -6.65 3.76 -5.86
N GLU A 487 -5.41 3.29 -5.81
CA GLU A 487 -4.23 4.01 -6.33
C GLU A 487 -3.49 3.18 -7.38
N GLU A 488 -3.11 1.95 -7.05
CA GLU A 488 -2.25 1.13 -7.90
C GLU A 488 -2.53 -0.37 -7.75
N ILE A 489 -2.42 -1.08 -8.87
CA ILE A 489 -2.37 -2.54 -8.95
C ILE A 489 -1.11 -2.90 -9.76
N LEU A 490 -0.13 -3.52 -9.11
CA LEU A 490 1.01 -4.17 -9.76
C LEU A 490 0.72 -5.65 -9.89
N ILE A 491 0.90 -6.22 -11.08
CA ILE A 491 0.62 -7.64 -11.35
C ILE A 491 1.84 -8.29 -11.97
N TYR A 492 2.35 -9.35 -11.35
CA TYR A 492 3.35 -10.22 -11.95
C TYR A 492 2.78 -11.63 -12.08
N VAL A 493 2.43 -12.01 -13.30
CA VAL A 493 1.69 -13.25 -13.55
C VAL A 493 2.29 -14.03 -14.72
N TYR A 494 2.30 -15.36 -14.61
CA TYR A 494 2.66 -16.23 -15.74
C TYR A 494 1.63 -16.11 -16.88
N ASN A 495 0.35 -16.36 -16.58
CA ASN A 495 -0.75 -16.19 -17.53
C ASN A 495 -1.95 -15.42 -16.98
N LEU A 496 -2.58 -14.60 -17.84
CA LEU A 496 -3.82 -13.89 -17.61
C LEU A 496 -4.82 -14.15 -18.77
N SER A 497 -5.83 -14.98 -18.52
CA SER A 497 -6.83 -15.37 -19.54
C SER A 497 -8.28 -15.29 -19.06
N ALA A 498 -8.54 -15.16 -17.76
CA ALA A 498 -9.89 -15.04 -17.22
C ALA A 498 -10.53 -13.69 -17.59
N ARG A 499 -11.52 -13.71 -18.50
CA ARG A 499 -12.21 -12.49 -18.96
C ARG A 499 -12.84 -11.66 -17.83
N HIS A 500 -13.39 -12.30 -16.80
CA HIS A 500 -14.00 -11.58 -15.67
C HIS A 500 -12.95 -10.90 -14.77
N LEU A 501 -11.75 -11.47 -14.63
CA LEU A 501 -10.64 -10.81 -13.95
C LEU A 501 -10.10 -9.64 -14.78
N VAL A 502 -10.02 -9.80 -16.10
CA VAL A 502 -9.69 -8.70 -17.02
C VAL A 502 -10.73 -7.59 -16.93
N GLY A 503 -12.02 -7.93 -16.85
CA GLY A 503 -13.11 -6.99 -16.57
C GLY A 503 -12.87 -6.20 -15.28
N ALA A 504 -12.54 -6.88 -14.17
CA ALA A 504 -12.24 -6.21 -12.91
C ALA A 504 -11.04 -5.23 -13.00
N LEU A 505 -10.03 -5.54 -13.82
CA LEU A 505 -8.89 -4.66 -14.09
C LEU A 505 -9.26 -3.47 -14.98
N LEU A 506 -10.12 -3.68 -15.99
CA LEU A 506 -10.67 -2.60 -16.81
C LEU A 506 -11.51 -1.66 -15.94
N ASP A 507 -12.35 -2.20 -15.06
CA ASP A 507 -13.11 -1.39 -14.11
C ASP A 507 -12.18 -0.59 -13.19
N ALA A 508 -11.02 -1.14 -12.80
CA ALA A 508 -10.02 -0.43 -11.99
C ALA A 508 -9.40 0.75 -12.77
N LEU A 509 -9.07 0.56 -14.05
CA LEU A 509 -8.60 1.63 -14.93
C LEU A 509 -9.66 2.73 -15.11
N GLU A 510 -10.94 2.37 -15.24
CA GLU A 510 -12.05 3.33 -15.28
C GLU A 510 -12.18 4.13 -13.98
N ARG A 511 -11.91 3.49 -12.82
CA ARG A 511 -11.78 4.14 -11.51
C ARG A 511 -10.51 4.99 -11.35
N ARG A 512 -9.67 5.09 -12.40
CA ARG A 512 -8.36 5.79 -12.42
C ARG A 512 -7.29 5.18 -11.50
N VAL A 513 -7.42 3.89 -11.19
CA VAL A 513 -6.36 3.12 -10.55
C VAL A 513 -5.26 2.84 -11.58
N THR A 514 -3.99 3.01 -11.19
CA THR A 514 -2.87 2.67 -12.08
C THR A 514 -2.72 1.15 -12.14
N VAL A 515 -2.84 0.54 -13.33
CA VAL A 515 -2.57 -0.88 -13.51
C VAL A 515 -1.25 -1.07 -14.24
N THR A 516 -0.30 -1.77 -13.60
CA THR A 516 0.99 -2.14 -14.21
C THR A 516 1.14 -3.66 -14.20
N LEU A 517 1.28 -4.28 -15.37
CA LEU A 517 1.29 -5.72 -15.58
C LEU A 517 2.60 -6.18 -16.20
N MET A 518 3.28 -7.10 -15.52
CA MET A 518 4.39 -7.88 -16.05
C MET A 518 3.96 -9.33 -16.25
N TYR A 519 4.11 -9.85 -17.47
CA TYR A 519 3.60 -11.18 -17.81
C TYR A 519 4.56 -12.01 -18.68
N ASP A 520 4.54 -13.33 -18.55
CA ASP A 520 5.40 -14.20 -19.35
C ASP A 520 4.80 -14.44 -20.75
N THR A 521 5.62 -14.31 -21.79
CA THR A 521 5.20 -14.56 -23.18
C THR A 521 5.62 -15.94 -23.70
N THR A 522 6.38 -16.73 -22.93
CA THR A 522 6.94 -18.01 -23.42
C THR A 522 5.87 -19.06 -23.72
N ASP A 523 4.68 -18.94 -23.12
CA ASP A 523 3.55 -19.82 -23.37
C ASP A 523 2.24 -19.04 -23.58
N ALA A 524 2.34 -17.82 -24.13
CA ALA A 524 1.14 -17.03 -24.44
C ALA A 524 0.32 -17.71 -25.54
N ARG A 525 -0.88 -18.18 -25.20
CA ARG A 525 -1.78 -18.94 -26.08
C ARG A 525 -3.22 -18.44 -26.01
N GLY A 526 -4.03 -18.86 -26.98
CA GLY A 526 -5.46 -18.56 -27.01
C GLY A 526 -5.76 -17.06 -27.05
N GLU A 527 -6.65 -16.60 -26.18
CA GLU A 527 -7.13 -15.21 -26.12
C GLU A 527 -6.21 -14.27 -25.32
N GLU A 528 -5.18 -14.80 -24.65
CA GLU A 528 -4.28 -14.00 -23.81
C GLU A 528 -3.70 -12.77 -24.52
N PRO A 529 -3.21 -12.86 -25.77
CA PRO A 529 -2.76 -11.68 -26.50
C PRO A 529 -3.85 -10.61 -26.69
N GLU A 530 -5.12 -11.00 -26.81
CA GLU A 530 -6.25 -10.08 -26.97
C GLU A 530 -6.62 -9.38 -25.66
N VAL A 531 -6.69 -10.11 -24.55
CA VAL A 531 -6.94 -9.49 -23.23
C VAL A 531 -5.81 -8.56 -22.81
N ILE A 532 -4.55 -8.93 -23.09
CA ILE A 532 -3.40 -8.05 -22.85
C ILE A 532 -3.47 -6.77 -23.71
N ARG A 533 -3.85 -6.89 -24.99
CA ARG A 533 -4.07 -5.72 -25.86
C ARG A 533 -5.18 -4.82 -25.34
N SER A 534 -6.26 -5.41 -24.82
CA SER A 534 -7.41 -4.67 -24.29
C SER A 534 -7.03 -3.84 -23.06
N LEU A 535 -6.26 -4.42 -22.12
CA LEU A 535 -5.74 -3.69 -20.96
C LEU A 535 -4.79 -2.57 -21.37
N THR A 536 -3.90 -2.83 -22.33
CA THR A 536 -2.98 -1.81 -22.87
C THR A 536 -3.74 -0.65 -23.52
N ALA A 537 -4.77 -0.96 -24.31
CA ALA A 537 -5.62 0.05 -24.95
C ALA A 537 -6.42 0.89 -23.93
N ALA A 538 -6.78 0.30 -22.79
CA ALA A 538 -7.44 0.97 -21.68
C ALA A 538 -6.48 1.78 -20.77
N GLY A 539 -5.16 1.77 -21.04
CA GLY A 539 -4.17 2.58 -20.35
C GLY A 539 -3.31 1.85 -19.32
N ALA A 540 -3.41 0.51 -19.21
CA ALA A 540 -2.49 -0.26 -18.37
C ALA A 540 -1.06 -0.20 -18.91
N ARG A 541 -0.08 -0.18 -18.00
CA ARG A 541 1.33 -0.30 -18.33
C ARG A 541 1.71 -1.76 -18.40
N VAL A 542 1.87 -2.29 -19.60
CA VAL A 542 2.18 -3.72 -19.78
C VAL A 542 3.61 -3.92 -20.27
N ARG A 543 4.31 -4.91 -19.70
CA ARG A 543 5.62 -5.34 -20.18
C ARG A 543 5.72 -6.87 -20.13
N PRO A 544 6.41 -7.52 -21.09
CA PRO A 544 6.77 -8.94 -20.94
C PRO A 544 7.58 -9.18 -19.66
N ALA A 545 7.77 -10.42 -19.25
CA ALA A 545 8.64 -10.77 -18.13
C ALA A 545 10.10 -10.89 -18.59
N PRO A 546 11.09 -10.82 -17.69
CA PRO A 546 12.50 -11.00 -18.03
C PRO A 546 12.91 -12.42 -18.44
N SER A 547 11.99 -13.38 -18.57
CA SER A 547 12.16 -14.63 -19.33
C SER A 547 11.98 -14.45 -20.84
N SER A 548 11.33 -13.37 -21.24
CA SER A 548 10.84 -13.14 -22.60
C SER A 548 11.74 -12.21 -23.41
N GLY A 549 11.65 -12.31 -24.75
CA GLY A 549 12.35 -11.43 -25.68
C GLY A 549 13.88 -11.49 -25.54
N ARG A 550 14.51 -10.32 -25.38
CA ARG A 550 15.97 -10.15 -25.25
C ARG A 550 16.46 -9.99 -23.81
N ARG A 551 15.57 -9.94 -22.81
CA ARG A 551 15.98 -9.79 -21.40
C ARG A 551 16.49 -11.10 -20.80
N ARG A 552 15.81 -12.22 -21.08
CA ARG A 552 16.20 -13.63 -20.78
C ARG A 552 17.12 -13.82 -19.56
N ALA A 553 16.72 -13.29 -18.41
CA ALA A 553 17.41 -13.46 -17.13
C ALA A 553 17.01 -14.75 -16.41
N PHE A 554 15.87 -15.34 -16.80
CA PHE A 554 15.31 -16.57 -16.24
C PHE A 554 14.83 -17.50 -17.36
N THR A 555 14.76 -18.81 -17.10
CA THR A 555 14.19 -19.78 -18.05
C THR A 555 12.70 -19.53 -18.29
N VAL A 556 11.98 -19.19 -17.22
CA VAL A 556 10.56 -18.81 -17.19
C VAL A 556 10.34 -17.92 -15.96
N CYS A 557 9.41 -16.97 -16.06
CA CYS A 557 8.92 -16.17 -14.94
C CYS A 557 7.53 -16.65 -14.56
N HIS A 558 7.47 -17.52 -13.57
CA HIS A 558 6.29 -18.30 -13.25
C HIS A 558 5.56 -17.80 -11.98
N GLN A 559 5.85 -16.55 -11.59
CA GLN A 559 5.22 -15.84 -10.48
C GLN A 559 3.72 -15.59 -10.74
N LYS A 560 2.92 -15.57 -9.68
CA LYS A 560 1.47 -15.29 -9.72
C LYS A 560 1.07 -14.46 -8.50
N TYR A 561 1.35 -13.16 -8.56
CA TYR A 561 0.95 -12.24 -7.49
C TYR A 561 0.49 -10.89 -8.03
N ALA A 562 -0.28 -10.19 -7.19
CA ALA A 562 -0.58 -8.79 -7.34
C ALA A 562 -0.31 -8.03 -6.03
N VAL A 563 0.21 -6.81 -6.15
CA VAL A 563 0.30 -5.84 -5.05
C VAL A 563 -0.69 -4.72 -5.32
N ILE A 564 -1.54 -4.43 -4.34
CA ILE A 564 -2.64 -3.46 -4.44
C ILE A 564 -2.42 -2.37 -3.39
N ASP A 565 -2.44 -1.11 -3.83
CA ASP A 565 -2.28 0.11 -3.04
C ASP A 565 -1.05 0.10 -2.09
N ALA A 566 0.00 -0.61 -2.52
CA ALA A 566 1.24 -0.84 -1.78
C ALA A 566 1.10 -1.47 -0.37
N CYS A 567 -0.05 -2.07 -0.06
CA CYS A 567 -0.30 -2.70 1.23
C CYS A 567 -0.80 -4.14 1.14
N ILE A 568 -1.60 -4.47 0.12
CA ILE A 568 -2.20 -5.80 -0.02
C ILE A 568 -1.42 -6.61 -1.04
N LEU A 569 -0.90 -7.77 -0.63
CA LEU A 569 -0.34 -8.79 -1.51
C LEU A 569 -1.36 -9.92 -1.70
N VAL A 570 -1.77 -10.20 -2.93
CA VAL A 570 -2.45 -11.45 -3.29
C VAL A 570 -1.45 -12.35 -4.02
N LEU A 571 -1.22 -13.56 -3.52
CA LEU A 571 -0.23 -14.50 -4.05
C LEU A 571 -0.77 -15.93 -4.01
N GLY A 572 -0.41 -16.76 -4.99
CA GLY A 572 -0.79 -18.18 -4.97
C GLY A 572 -0.08 -19.05 -5.99
N SER A 573 -0.53 -20.31 -6.07
CA SER A 573 -0.11 -21.27 -7.09
C SER A 573 -0.85 -21.09 -8.44
N ALA A 574 -1.92 -20.29 -8.42
CA ALA A 574 -2.90 -20.13 -9.50
C ALA A 574 -2.48 -19.16 -10.61
N ASN A 575 -2.56 -19.62 -11.87
CA ASN A 575 -2.63 -18.72 -13.02
C ASN A 575 -3.97 -17.96 -12.99
N TRP A 576 -4.03 -16.76 -13.59
CA TRP A 576 -5.27 -15.97 -13.62
C TRP A 576 -6.17 -16.42 -14.77
N ALA A 577 -6.65 -17.66 -14.66
CA ALA A 577 -7.51 -18.36 -15.60
C ALA A 577 -8.83 -18.76 -14.93
N SER A 578 -9.91 -18.88 -15.72
CA SER A 578 -11.24 -19.22 -15.19
C SER A 578 -11.30 -20.59 -14.50
N THR A 579 -10.36 -21.49 -14.77
CA THR A 579 -10.25 -22.77 -14.06
C THR A 579 -9.70 -22.62 -12.65
N ALA A 580 -8.86 -21.62 -12.38
CA ALA A 580 -8.31 -21.35 -11.05
C ALA A 580 -9.10 -20.28 -10.28
N PHE A 581 -9.82 -19.42 -11.00
CA PHE A 581 -10.71 -18.41 -10.46
C PHE A 581 -12.08 -18.50 -11.16
N PRO A 582 -12.87 -19.56 -10.92
CA PRO A 582 -14.19 -19.64 -11.53
C PRO A 582 -15.13 -18.63 -10.85
N PRO A 583 -15.96 -17.90 -11.61
CA PRO A 583 -16.93 -16.98 -11.04
C PRO A 583 -18.08 -17.76 -10.39
N ALA A 584 -17.92 -18.14 -9.12
CA ALA A 584 -18.92 -18.84 -8.31
C ALA A 584 -19.39 -17.94 -7.15
N ALA A 585 -20.67 -18.06 -6.75
CA ALA A 585 -21.18 -17.39 -5.55
C ALA A 585 -20.73 -18.14 -4.27
N SER A 586 -20.91 -17.53 -3.09
CA SER A 586 -20.59 -18.20 -1.81
C SER A 586 -21.41 -19.48 -1.67
N GLY A 587 -20.76 -20.57 -1.23
CA GLY A 587 -21.36 -21.89 -1.11
C GLY A 587 -21.64 -22.60 -2.44
N GLU A 588 -21.36 -21.99 -3.59
CA GLU A 588 -21.44 -22.66 -4.90
C GLU A 588 -20.11 -23.29 -5.28
N PHE A 589 -20.15 -24.50 -5.81
CA PHE A 589 -18.98 -25.16 -6.38
C PHE A 589 -19.04 -25.11 -7.91
N ARG A 590 -17.94 -24.64 -8.52
CA ARG A 590 -17.70 -24.80 -9.96
C ARG A 590 -16.42 -25.59 -10.14
N LYS A 591 -16.48 -26.66 -10.92
CA LYS A 591 -15.31 -27.50 -11.18
C LYS A 591 -14.19 -26.68 -11.82
N GLY A 592 -12.99 -26.83 -11.28
CA GLY A 592 -11.79 -26.10 -11.69
C GLY A 592 -10.52 -26.76 -11.13
N ASN A 593 -9.39 -26.08 -11.26
CA ASN A 593 -8.12 -26.53 -10.71
C ASN A 593 -8.11 -26.41 -9.19
N ARG A 594 -7.49 -27.38 -8.51
CA ARG A 594 -7.10 -27.21 -7.11
C ARG A 594 -5.83 -26.37 -7.02
N GLU A 595 -5.93 -25.26 -6.28
CA GLU A 595 -4.88 -24.24 -6.09
C GLU A 595 -5.01 -23.60 -4.72
N TRP A 596 -3.92 -23.05 -4.18
CA TRP A 596 -3.93 -22.27 -2.95
C TRP A 596 -3.61 -20.80 -3.23
N VAL A 597 -4.37 -19.90 -2.59
CA VAL A 597 -4.23 -18.45 -2.72
C VAL A 597 -4.29 -17.81 -1.33
N VAL A 598 -3.47 -16.81 -1.11
CA VAL A 598 -3.46 -16.01 0.12
C VAL A 598 -3.47 -14.52 -0.21
N SER A 599 -4.22 -13.76 0.58
CA SER A 599 -4.15 -12.30 0.64
C SER A 599 -3.51 -11.89 1.97
N VAL A 600 -2.54 -10.98 1.92
CA VAL A 600 -1.86 -10.44 3.10
C VAL A 600 -1.96 -8.91 3.03
N ASP A 601 -2.68 -8.31 3.97
CA ASP A 601 -2.78 -6.84 4.11
C ASP A 601 -1.70 -6.36 5.08
N GLU A 602 -0.47 -6.27 4.57
CA GLU A 602 0.71 -5.83 5.32
C GLU A 602 1.71 -5.17 4.37
N ARG A 603 1.89 -3.87 4.57
CA ARG A 603 2.79 -3.04 3.77
C ARG A 603 4.21 -3.57 3.71
N ARG A 604 4.77 -4.06 4.82
CA ARG A 604 6.16 -4.57 4.85
C ARG A 604 6.36 -5.80 3.96
N VAL A 605 5.33 -6.66 3.88
CA VAL A 605 5.34 -7.81 2.97
C VAL A 605 5.15 -7.33 1.53
N ALA A 606 4.20 -6.42 1.28
CA ALA A 606 3.95 -5.85 -0.05
C ALA A 606 5.18 -5.11 -0.63
N GLU A 607 5.91 -4.35 0.18
CA GLU A 607 7.11 -3.60 -0.21
C GLU A 607 8.19 -4.52 -0.81
N PHE A 608 8.40 -5.71 -0.25
CA PHE A 608 9.33 -6.70 -0.83
C PHE A 608 8.92 -7.10 -2.26
N PHE A 609 7.63 -7.36 -2.50
CA PHE A 609 7.13 -7.76 -3.81
C PHE A 609 7.08 -6.59 -4.81
N ILE A 610 6.99 -5.35 -4.34
CA ILE A 610 7.18 -4.14 -5.15
C ILE A 610 8.65 -4.02 -5.59
N GLU A 611 9.59 -4.22 -4.67
CA GLU A 611 11.03 -4.20 -4.98
C GLU A 611 11.38 -5.30 -6.00
N LEU A 612 10.87 -6.51 -5.79
CA LEU A 612 10.99 -7.61 -6.74
C LEU A 612 10.44 -7.25 -8.12
N PHE A 613 9.22 -6.70 -8.16
CA PHE A 613 8.57 -6.30 -9.39
C PHE A 613 9.44 -5.33 -10.19
N TRP A 614 9.91 -4.26 -9.55
CA TRP A 614 10.67 -3.21 -10.24
C TRP A 614 12.11 -3.64 -10.55
N ALA A 615 12.71 -4.53 -9.75
CA ALA A 615 14.00 -5.12 -10.06
C ALA A 615 13.92 -5.93 -11.38
N ASP A 616 12.91 -6.79 -11.50
CA ASP A 616 12.69 -7.63 -12.68
C ASP A 616 12.18 -6.82 -13.88
N TRP A 617 11.35 -5.79 -13.64
CA TRP A 617 10.88 -4.85 -14.66
C TRP A 617 12.05 -4.11 -15.31
N ASN A 618 12.98 -3.59 -14.51
CA ASN A 618 14.05 -2.71 -14.98
C ASN A 618 15.27 -3.44 -15.54
N LEU A 619 15.23 -4.78 -15.62
CA LEU A 619 16.29 -5.54 -16.26
C LEU A 619 16.55 -5.05 -17.70
N PRO A 620 17.81 -4.76 -18.07
CA PRO A 620 18.16 -4.29 -19.40
C PRO A 620 18.01 -5.42 -20.43
N GLU A 621 17.81 -5.07 -21.69
CA GLU A 621 17.89 -6.04 -22.78
C GLU A 621 19.35 -6.51 -22.96
N SER A 622 19.55 -7.82 -23.16
CA SER A 622 20.86 -8.38 -23.42
C SER A 622 21.36 -8.01 -24.83
N PRO A 623 22.61 -7.56 -25.01
CA PRO A 623 23.14 -7.10 -26.30
C PRO A 623 23.25 -8.17 -27.40
N ALA A 624 23.46 -9.46 -27.09
CA ALA A 624 23.38 -10.60 -28.02
C ALA A 624 23.74 -11.95 -27.33
N GLU A 625 23.12 -13.04 -27.79
CA GLU A 625 23.46 -14.49 -27.70
C GLU A 625 23.94 -15.13 -26.37
N ALA A 626 23.98 -14.45 -25.24
CA ALA A 626 24.01 -15.14 -23.93
C ALA A 626 22.59 -15.64 -23.60
N ALA A 627 22.03 -16.51 -24.44
CA ALA A 627 20.72 -17.07 -24.21
C ALA A 627 20.82 -18.16 -23.14
N ILE A 628 20.24 -17.93 -21.96
CA ILE A 628 19.75 -19.05 -21.15
C ILE A 628 18.87 -19.87 -22.10
N ALA A 629 19.22 -21.14 -22.29
CA ALA A 629 18.45 -22.03 -23.14
C ALA A 629 17.00 -22.00 -22.65
N MET A 630 16.07 -21.65 -23.54
CA MET A 630 14.66 -21.77 -23.23
C MET A 630 14.41 -23.23 -22.93
N MET A 631 14.09 -23.55 -21.68
CA MET A 631 13.26 -24.72 -21.46
C MET A 631 11.90 -24.29 -21.94
N GLU A 632 11.52 -24.70 -23.16
CA GLU A 632 10.11 -24.72 -23.51
C GLU A 632 9.41 -25.40 -22.33
N GLU A 633 8.46 -24.74 -21.68
CA GLU A 633 7.27 -25.44 -21.22
C GLU A 633 6.40 -25.55 -22.46
N THR A 634 6.66 -26.55 -23.32
CA THR A 634 5.68 -26.84 -24.38
C THR A 634 4.39 -27.21 -23.66
N GLY A 635 3.40 -26.33 -23.82
CA GLY A 635 2.07 -26.43 -23.23
C GLY A 635 1.61 -27.87 -23.15
N ALA A 636 1.26 -28.24 -21.91
CA ALA A 636 0.76 -29.56 -21.56
C ALA A 636 -0.38 -29.93 -22.51
N GLN A 637 -0.49 -31.19 -22.91
CA GLN A 637 -1.71 -31.66 -23.55
C GLN A 637 -2.59 -32.22 -22.43
N GLY A 638 -3.63 -31.46 -22.06
CA GLY A 638 -4.57 -31.90 -21.06
C GLY A 638 -5.46 -33.03 -21.55
N ILE A 639 -5.89 -33.88 -20.61
CA ILE A 639 -6.93 -34.88 -20.86
C ILE A 639 -8.29 -34.17 -20.76
N LEU A 640 -9.17 -34.27 -21.76
CA LEU A 640 -10.51 -33.70 -21.60
C LEU A 640 -11.25 -34.44 -20.47
N VAL A 641 -11.67 -33.71 -19.43
CA VAL A 641 -12.43 -34.29 -18.32
C VAL A 641 -13.89 -33.84 -18.39
N PRO A 642 -14.86 -34.76 -18.20
CA PRO A 642 -16.27 -34.38 -18.17
C PRO A 642 -16.56 -33.33 -17.09
N ALA A 643 -17.42 -32.37 -17.43
CA ALA A 643 -17.96 -31.36 -16.52
C ALA A 643 -19.02 -31.98 -15.59
N ARG A 644 -18.68 -33.04 -14.85
CA ARG A 644 -19.62 -33.69 -13.94
C ARG A 644 -19.59 -32.98 -12.58
N LEU A 645 -20.74 -32.49 -12.13
CA LEU A 645 -20.90 -31.68 -10.90
C LEU A 645 -21.37 -32.50 -9.68
N SER A 646 -21.35 -33.83 -9.78
CA SER A 646 -21.69 -34.71 -8.65
C SER A 646 -20.51 -34.79 -7.70
N LEU A 647 -20.50 -33.93 -6.68
CA LEU A 647 -19.53 -34.00 -5.60
C LEU A 647 -19.75 -35.31 -4.81
N PRO A 648 -18.68 -36.07 -4.48
CA PRO A 648 -18.75 -37.15 -3.52
C PRO A 648 -19.38 -36.69 -2.21
N ASP A 649 -20.16 -37.54 -1.55
CA ASP A 649 -20.86 -37.20 -0.29
C ASP A 649 -19.92 -36.71 0.83
N ASN A 650 -18.64 -37.09 0.77
CA ASN A 650 -17.59 -36.69 1.70
C ASN A 650 -16.75 -35.48 1.24
N HIS A 651 -17.06 -34.87 0.10
CA HIS A 651 -16.31 -33.71 -0.39
C HIS A 651 -16.71 -32.42 0.34
N ARG A 652 -15.72 -31.69 0.86
CA ARG A 652 -15.91 -30.41 1.55
C ARG A 652 -15.63 -29.22 0.62
N ILE A 653 -16.59 -28.28 0.55
CA ILE A 653 -16.39 -26.96 -0.05
C ILE A 653 -15.82 -26.02 1.02
N PHE A 654 -14.77 -25.27 0.67
CA PHE A 654 -14.09 -24.34 1.58
C PHE A 654 -14.50 -22.88 1.33
N GLU A 655 -14.67 -22.13 2.41
CA GLU A 655 -14.87 -20.67 2.38
C GLU A 655 -13.58 -19.96 2.80
N PRO A 656 -13.31 -18.72 2.34
CA PRO A 656 -12.13 -17.96 2.72
C PRO A 656 -12.03 -17.81 4.22
N LEU A 657 -10.83 -18.05 4.75
CA LEU A 657 -10.52 -17.85 6.15
C LEU A 657 -9.77 -16.53 6.32
N ALA A 658 -10.48 -15.48 6.75
CA ALA A 658 -9.86 -14.26 7.23
C ALA A 658 -9.41 -14.43 8.69
N VAL A 659 -8.15 -14.11 8.95
CA VAL A 659 -7.54 -14.08 10.28
C VAL A 659 -7.13 -12.63 10.53
N ALA A 660 -7.59 -12.07 11.67
CA ALA A 660 -7.38 -10.67 12.06
C ALA A 660 -6.60 -10.50 13.39
N ASP A 661 -6.35 -11.60 14.13
CA ASP A 661 -5.89 -11.58 15.53
C ASP A 661 -4.72 -12.57 15.80
N ASP A 662 -4.04 -13.06 14.76
CA ASP A 662 -2.92 -14.01 14.92
C ASP A 662 -1.61 -13.28 14.66
N ASP A 663 -0.62 -13.42 15.55
CA ASP A 663 0.73 -12.87 15.36
C ASP A 663 1.51 -13.80 14.42
N ALA A 664 1.23 -13.69 13.12
CA ALA A 664 1.85 -14.54 12.12
C ALA A 664 3.22 -13.99 11.70
N ASP A 665 4.20 -14.89 11.58
CA ASP A 665 5.45 -14.60 10.88
C ASP A 665 5.30 -14.97 9.40
N VAL A 666 5.58 -14.02 8.52
CA VAL A 666 5.52 -14.19 7.06
C VAL A 666 6.90 -13.96 6.45
N LEU A 667 7.42 -14.95 5.73
CA LEU A 667 8.70 -14.87 5.02
C LEU A 667 8.46 -15.02 3.51
N PRO A 668 8.84 -14.03 2.68
CA PRO A 668 8.82 -14.19 1.23
C PRO A 668 9.79 -15.29 0.77
N LEU A 669 9.35 -16.07 -0.22
CA LEU A 669 10.12 -17.14 -0.83
C LEU A 669 10.28 -16.86 -2.33
N LEU A 670 11.50 -17.02 -2.83
CA LEU A 670 11.85 -16.91 -4.23
C LEU A 670 12.66 -18.12 -4.66
N SER A 671 12.41 -18.60 -5.87
CA SER A 671 13.37 -19.46 -6.58
C SER A 671 14.14 -18.63 -7.62
N PRO A 672 15.43 -18.90 -7.83
CA PRO A 672 16.25 -19.93 -7.16
C PRO A 672 16.91 -19.45 -5.84
N ASP A 673 16.38 -18.41 -5.20
CA ASP A 673 17.10 -17.71 -4.13
C ASP A 673 17.04 -18.43 -2.77
N ASN A 674 15.88 -18.48 -2.11
CA ASN A 674 15.74 -19.00 -0.75
C ASN A 674 14.70 -20.12 -0.59
N TYR A 675 13.82 -20.36 -1.56
CA TYR A 675 12.76 -21.37 -1.45
C TYR A 675 13.32 -22.75 -1.07
N TYR A 676 14.33 -23.23 -1.79
CA TYR A 676 14.91 -24.56 -1.56
C TYR A 676 15.41 -24.71 -0.12
N HIS A 677 16.21 -23.76 0.35
CA HIS A 677 16.81 -23.81 1.68
C HIS A 677 15.76 -23.71 2.79
N GLU A 678 14.76 -22.84 2.63
CA GLU A 678 13.69 -22.68 3.62
C GLU A 678 12.74 -23.88 3.64
N ALA A 679 12.37 -24.43 2.48
CA ALA A 679 11.57 -25.64 2.41
C ALA A 679 12.29 -26.84 3.04
N LEU A 680 13.58 -27.03 2.73
CA LEU A 680 14.40 -28.09 3.32
C LEU A 680 14.50 -27.95 4.85
N ARG A 681 14.77 -26.73 5.33
CA ARG A 681 14.84 -26.43 6.76
C ARG A 681 13.50 -26.70 7.44
N LEU A 682 12.41 -26.25 6.85
CA LEU A 682 11.07 -26.40 7.40
C LEU A 682 10.66 -27.88 7.50
N ILE A 683 10.89 -28.66 6.44
CA ILE A 683 10.66 -30.12 6.45
C ILE A 683 11.47 -30.78 7.56
N GLY A 684 12.74 -30.40 7.72
CA GLY A 684 13.60 -30.93 8.79
C GLY A 684 13.09 -30.65 10.21
N THR A 685 12.22 -29.63 10.40
CA THR A 685 11.62 -29.31 11.71
C THR A 685 10.33 -30.07 12.01
N ALA A 686 9.78 -30.83 11.06
CA ALA A 686 8.51 -31.52 11.23
C ALA A 686 8.55 -32.56 12.37
N LYS A 687 7.52 -32.54 13.22
CA LYS A 687 7.42 -33.40 14.41
C LYS A 687 6.25 -34.38 14.36
N SER A 688 5.20 -34.04 13.61
CA SER A 688 3.92 -34.75 13.64
C SER A 688 3.35 -35.01 12.25
N SER A 689 3.37 -34.04 11.34
CA SER A 689 2.82 -34.20 10.00
C SER A 689 3.53 -33.37 8.93
N ILE A 690 3.65 -33.94 7.74
CA ILE A 690 4.04 -33.27 6.50
C ILE A 690 2.94 -33.49 5.47
N GLY A 691 2.29 -32.41 5.05
CA GLY A 691 1.40 -32.39 3.89
C GLY A 691 2.11 -31.75 2.70
N ILE A 692 2.12 -32.42 1.55
CA ILE A 692 2.66 -31.88 0.29
C ILE A 692 1.59 -32.01 -0.78
N GLU A 693 1.28 -30.91 -1.47
CA GLU A 693 0.41 -30.93 -2.63
C GLU A 693 1.11 -30.22 -3.79
N GLN A 694 1.39 -30.97 -4.85
CA GLN A 694 2.20 -30.53 -5.98
C GLN A 694 1.55 -30.94 -7.30
N GLN A 695 1.61 -30.09 -8.31
CA GLN A 695 1.18 -30.48 -9.66
C GLN A 695 1.91 -31.75 -10.15
N TYR A 696 3.23 -31.79 -9.95
CA TYR A 696 4.09 -32.93 -10.19
C TYR A 696 5.37 -32.83 -9.34
N ILE A 697 6.05 -33.95 -9.12
CA ILE A 697 7.34 -34.01 -8.42
C ILE A 697 8.37 -34.73 -9.30
N LEU A 698 9.45 -34.05 -9.68
CA LEU A 698 10.47 -34.58 -10.59
C LEU A 698 11.82 -34.69 -9.88
N GLY A 699 12.11 -35.86 -9.31
CA GLY A 699 13.28 -36.14 -8.47
C GLY A 699 14.63 -36.23 -9.19
N SER A 700 14.71 -35.84 -10.47
CA SER A 700 15.95 -35.92 -11.26
C SER A 700 16.97 -34.83 -10.92
N SER A 701 16.56 -33.74 -10.26
CA SER A 701 17.46 -32.68 -9.82
C SER A 701 17.96 -32.92 -8.39
N ALA A 702 19.16 -32.42 -8.07
CA ALA A 702 19.76 -32.60 -6.75
C ALA A 702 18.87 -32.01 -5.64
N HIS A 703 18.35 -30.79 -5.84
CA HIS A 703 17.51 -30.11 -4.85
C HIS A 703 16.16 -30.82 -4.60
N VAL A 704 15.48 -31.32 -5.64
CA VAL A 704 14.25 -32.11 -5.41
C VAL A 704 14.59 -33.42 -4.69
N ALA A 705 15.68 -34.08 -5.06
CA ALA A 705 16.12 -35.29 -4.38
C ALA A 705 16.48 -35.04 -2.90
N ASP A 706 17.06 -33.88 -2.57
CA ASP A 706 17.32 -33.46 -1.19
C ASP A 706 16.04 -33.24 -0.39
N LEU A 707 15.05 -32.53 -0.96
CA LEU A 707 13.74 -32.34 -0.32
C LEU A 707 13.06 -33.70 -0.06
N LEU A 708 13.05 -34.59 -1.06
CA LEU A 708 12.47 -35.93 -0.93
C LEU A 708 13.18 -36.78 0.13
N ARG A 709 14.51 -36.73 0.20
CA ARG A 709 15.27 -37.40 1.26
C ARG A 709 14.95 -36.84 2.64
N ALA A 710 14.76 -35.53 2.78
CA ALA A 710 14.38 -34.92 4.04
C ALA A 710 12.99 -35.35 4.49
N VAL A 711 12.01 -35.39 3.56
CA VAL A 711 10.66 -35.92 3.83
C VAL A 711 10.75 -37.38 4.27
N LYS A 712 11.49 -38.21 3.53
CA LYS A 712 11.68 -39.62 3.88
C LYS A 712 12.32 -39.80 5.26
N ALA A 713 13.33 -39.00 5.59
CA ALA A 713 13.96 -39.04 6.90
C ALA A 713 13.03 -38.64 8.04
N ARG A 714 11.99 -37.82 7.79
CA ARG A 714 10.94 -37.54 8.79
C ARG A 714 9.90 -38.66 8.85
N ALA A 715 9.53 -39.23 7.71
CA ALA A 715 8.65 -40.41 7.65
C ALA A 715 9.23 -41.60 8.44
N ASP A 716 10.55 -41.83 8.32
CA ASP A 716 11.27 -42.87 9.07
C ASP A 716 11.28 -42.62 10.59
N ASP A 717 11.21 -41.35 11.00
CA ASP A 717 11.07 -40.93 12.40
C ASP A 717 9.62 -41.00 12.91
N GLY A 718 8.68 -41.46 12.07
CA GLY A 718 7.26 -41.65 12.42
C GLY A 718 6.37 -40.44 12.19
N VAL A 719 6.84 -39.41 11.49
CA VAL A 719 6.01 -38.26 11.05
C VAL A 719 4.99 -38.73 10.01
N ASP A 720 3.71 -38.33 10.14
CA ASP A 720 2.68 -38.65 9.15
C ASP A 720 2.94 -37.86 7.85
N VAL A 721 3.10 -38.53 6.73
CA VAL A 721 3.39 -37.90 5.43
C VAL A 721 2.24 -38.17 4.47
N ARG A 722 1.67 -37.10 3.92
CA ARG A 722 0.60 -37.13 2.92
C ARG A 722 1.03 -36.34 1.69
N ILE A 723 1.00 -36.98 0.53
CA ILE A 723 1.38 -36.39 -0.75
C ILE A 723 0.22 -36.50 -1.71
N VAL A 724 -0.23 -35.36 -2.24
CA VAL A 724 -1.23 -35.29 -3.31
C VAL A 724 -0.55 -34.73 -4.57
N ALA A 725 -0.76 -35.39 -5.71
CA ALA A 725 -0.30 -34.89 -7.00
C ALA A 725 -1.29 -35.14 -8.12
N SER A 726 -1.07 -34.52 -9.28
CA SER A 726 -2.02 -34.66 -10.37
C SER A 726 -1.83 -35.92 -11.22
N PRO A 727 -2.90 -36.68 -11.51
CA PRO A 727 -2.82 -37.90 -12.33
C PRO A 727 -2.84 -37.67 -13.85
N ALA A 728 -3.14 -36.47 -14.34
CA ALA A 728 -3.44 -36.24 -15.77
C ALA A 728 -2.54 -35.22 -16.48
N PHE A 729 -1.35 -34.92 -15.95
CA PHE A 729 -0.44 -33.99 -16.60
C PHE A 729 0.47 -34.71 -17.61
N ARG A 730 0.15 -34.60 -18.90
CA ARG A 730 0.95 -35.17 -20.00
C ARG A 730 1.57 -34.09 -20.87
N ARG A 731 2.84 -34.27 -21.21
CA ARG A 731 3.59 -33.39 -22.11
C ARG A 731 4.26 -34.21 -23.20
N ALA A 732 3.79 -34.11 -24.45
CA ALA A 732 4.44 -34.72 -25.62
C ALA A 732 4.83 -36.21 -25.43
N GLY A 733 3.92 -37.04 -24.88
CA GLY A 733 4.18 -38.46 -24.60
C GLY A 733 4.95 -38.75 -23.30
N ILE A 734 5.32 -37.71 -22.54
CA ILE A 734 5.88 -37.82 -21.18
C ILE A 734 4.74 -37.71 -20.17
N ASP A 735 4.56 -38.74 -19.36
CA ASP A 735 3.58 -38.77 -18.29
C ASP A 735 4.22 -38.30 -16.97
N ASN A 736 3.87 -37.09 -16.52
CA ASN A 736 4.41 -36.56 -15.27
C ASN A 736 3.85 -37.28 -14.03
N TRP A 737 2.71 -37.97 -14.14
CA TRP A 737 2.22 -38.85 -13.08
C TRP A 737 3.17 -40.02 -12.89
N GLU A 738 3.52 -40.74 -13.96
CA GLU A 738 4.46 -41.86 -13.90
C GLU A 738 5.84 -41.42 -13.36
N ARG A 739 6.31 -40.22 -13.75
CA ARG A 739 7.57 -39.66 -13.23
C ARG A 739 7.48 -39.26 -11.76
N THR A 740 6.33 -38.77 -11.31
CA THR A 740 6.09 -38.47 -9.89
C THR A 740 6.13 -39.74 -9.07
N VAL A 741 5.40 -40.78 -9.49
CA VAL A 741 5.43 -42.12 -8.88
C VAL A 741 6.86 -42.65 -8.85
N ALA A 742 7.60 -42.59 -9.96
CA ALA A 742 8.98 -43.06 -10.02
C ALA A 742 9.91 -42.28 -9.08
N SER A 743 9.74 -40.97 -8.96
CA SER A 743 10.55 -40.11 -8.08
C SER A 743 10.31 -40.42 -6.60
N LEU A 744 9.06 -40.65 -6.20
CA LEU A 744 8.70 -40.99 -4.83
C LEU A 744 9.10 -42.43 -4.49
N LYS A 745 8.91 -43.37 -5.43
CA LYS A 745 9.35 -44.76 -5.27
C LYS A 745 10.87 -44.87 -5.12
N ALA A 746 11.63 -44.00 -5.75
CA ALA A 746 13.10 -43.97 -5.60
C ALA A 746 13.58 -43.63 -4.18
N VAL A 747 12.69 -43.13 -3.31
CA VAL A 747 12.97 -42.83 -1.90
C VAL A 747 11.98 -43.52 -0.94
N ASP A 748 11.26 -44.54 -1.41
CA ASP A 748 10.25 -45.28 -0.65
C ASP A 748 9.17 -44.37 0.01
N LEU A 749 8.60 -43.45 -0.78
CA LEU A 749 7.48 -42.58 -0.38
C LEU A 749 6.21 -42.76 -1.26
N ASP A 750 6.21 -43.72 -2.19
CA ASP A 750 5.09 -43.92 -3.12
C ASP A 750 3.81 -44.44 -2.43
N ASP A 751 3.93 -45.09 -1.27
CA ASP A 751 2.80 -45.48 -0.42
C ASP A 751 2.07 -44.27 0.20
N ARG A 752 2.74 -43.11 0.28
CA ARG A 752 2.23 -41.83 0.79
C ARG A 752 1.56 -40.97 -0.28
N LEU A 753 1.50 -41.44 -1.52
CA LEU A 753 0.94 -40.70 -2.64
C LEU A 753 -0.56 -41.00 -2.85
N ARG A 754 -1.32 -39.93 -3.13
CA ARG A 754 -2.66 -39.99 -3.72
C ARG A 754 -2.71 -39.13 -4.98
N ALA A 755 -3.46 -39.60 -5.96
CA ALA A 755 -3.83 -38.80 -7.12
C ALA A 755 -5.04 -37.94 -6.78
N LEU A 756 -4.99 -36.64 -7.09
CA LEU A 756 -6.17 -35.79 -6.95
C LEU A 756 -7.35 -36.35 -7.78
N ASN A 757 -8.53 -36.39 -7.18
CA ASN A 757 -9.73 -36.92 -7.82
C ASN A 757 -10.25 -36.00 -8.93
N LEU A 758 -10.12 -36.45 -10.19
CA LEU A 758 -10.54 -35.67 -11.37
C LEU A 758 -12.04 -35.77 -11.68
N GLU A 759 -12.83 -36.52 -10.91
CA GLU A 759 -14.28 -36.38 -10.93
C GLU A 759 -14.69 -35.03 -10.34
N VAL A 760 -13.99 -34.59 -9.30
CA VAL A 760 -14.24 -33.32 -8.59
C VAL A 760 -13.51 -32.14 -9.22
N PHE A 761 -12.21 -32.31 -9.50
CA PHE A 761 -11.34 -31.23 -9.99
C PHE A 761 -10.98 -31.40 -11.46
N THR A 762 -10.57 -30.31 -12.08
CA THR A 762 -9.98 -30.33 -13.41
C THR A 762 -8.56 -30.90 -13.34
N HIS A 763 -7.71 -30.33 -12.48
CA HIS A 763 -6.32 -30.74 -12.25
C HIS A 763 -5.86 -30.37 -10.83
N CYS A 764 -4.78 -31.00 -10.33
CA CYS A 764 -4.03 -30.44 -9.20
C CYS A 764 -2.97 -29.52 -9.79
N HIS A 765 -3.10 -28.22 -9.62
CA HIS A 765 -2.08 -27.25 -10.05
C HIS A 765 -1.51 -26.48 -8.86
N ASN A 766 -1.66 -27.02 -7.66
CA ASN A 766 -1.12 -26.47 -6.43
C ASN A 766 0.40 -26.74 -6.28
N LYS A 767 1.05 -25.95 -5.42
CA LYS A 767 2.47 -26.07 -5.02
C LYS A 767 2.63 -25.76 -3.52
N GLY A 768 1.87 -26.48 -2.71
CA GLY A 768 1.75 -26.28 -1.27
C GLY A 768 2.60 -27.24 -0.45
N VAL A 769 3.09 -26.77 0.70
CA VAL A 769 3.70 -27.62 1.74
C VAL A 769 3.18 -27.17 3.10
N VAL A 770 2.69 -28.09 3.93
CA VAL A 770 2.21 -27.80 5.29
C VAL A 770 2.97 -28.66 6.29
N ILE A 771 3.55 -28.03 7.32
CA ILE A 771 4.28 -28.70 8.39
C ILE A 771 3.54 -28.52 9.71
N ASP A 772 3.23 -29.66 10.36
CA ASP A 772 2.63 -29.77 11.69
C ASP A 772 1.31 -28.99 11.89
N ARG A 773 0.67 -28.55 10.79
CA ARG A 773 -0.47 -27.60 10.83
C ARG A 773 -0.12 -26.28 11.54
N GLU A 774 1.17 -25.95 11.63
CA GLU A 774 1.70 -24.74 12.26
C GLU A 774 2.35 -23.78 11.26
N ALA A 775 2.88 -24.33 10.16
CA ALA A 775 3.49 -23.54 9.09
C ALA A 775 3.05 -24.05 7.72
N VAL A 776 2.91 -23.13 6.77
CA VAL A 776 2.53 -23.43 5.39
C VAL A 776 3.40 -22.64 4.41
N ILE A 777 3.75 -23.29 3.31
CA ILE A 777 4.29 -22.68 2.11
C ILE A 777 3.18 -22.62 1.07
N VAL A 778 2.87 -21.41 0.60
CA VAL A 778 2.01 -21.16 -0.56
C VAL A 778 2.89 -20.52 -1.64
N SER A 779 3.09 -21.17 -2.78
CA SER A 779 3.99 -20.66 -3.82
C SER A 779 3.58 -21.06 -5.24
N SER A 780 4.33 -20.56 -6.22
CA SER A 780 4.28 -21.00 -7.62
C SER A 780 5.28 -22.12 -7.95
N THR A 781 6.14 -22.49 -6.99
CA THR A 781 7.33 -23.35 -7.20
C THR A 781 6.98 -24.83 -7.25
N ASN A 782 7.00 -25.40 -8.46
CA ASN A 782 6.93 -26.86 -8.61
C ASN A 782 8.17 -27.54 -8.02
N TRP A 783 8.03 -28.77 -7.54
CA TRP A 783 9.19 -29.60 -7.19
C TRP A 783 9.83 -30.21 -8.43
N SER A 784 10.50 -29.35 -9.21
CA SER A 784 11.28 -29.69 -10.39
C SER A 784 12.62 -28.96 -10.41
N GLY A 785 13.59 -29.48 -11.16
CA GLY A 785 14.88 -28.79 -11.33
C GLY A 785 14.73 -27.39 -11.91
N ASN A 786 13.89 -27.20 -12.93
CA ASN A 786 13.68 -25.87 -13.51
C ASN A 786 13.12 -24.87 -12.47
N SER A 787 12.04 -25.25 -11.76
CA SER A 787 11.40 -24.35 -10.79
C SER A 787 12.26 -24.04 -9.56
N LEU A 788 13.09 -24.98 -9.11
CA LEU A 788 14.00 -24.73 -7.97
C LEU A 788 15.28 -23.99 -8.39
N ASP A 789 15.80 -24.25 -9.58
CA ASP A 789 17.19 -23.90 -9.91
C ASP A 789 17.31 -22.75 -10.92
N ALA A 790 16.26 -22.47 -11.72
CA ALA A 790 16.39 -21.58 -12.87
C ALA A 790 15.20 -20.65 -13.16
N ALA A 791 13.98 -21.08 -12.84
CA ALA A 791 12.79 -20.25 -13.00
C ALA A 791 12.75 -19.14 -11.95
N ARG A 792 12.08 -18.04 -12.29
CA ARG A 792 11.70 -17.02 -11.31
C ARG A 792 10.33 -17.38 -10.74
N GLU A 793 10.32 -17.84 -9.51
CA GLU A 793 9.12 -18.24 -8.76
C GLU A 793 8.93 -17.36 -7.52
N ALA A 794 7.70 -17.29 -7.00
CA ALA A 794 7.35 -16.52 -5.83
C ALA A 794 6.46 -17.32 -4.87
N GLY A 795 6.60 -17.06 -3.58
CA GLY A 795 5.80 -17.69 -2.52
C GLY A 795 5.93 -17.00 -1.17
N LEU A 796 5.20 -17.54 -0.19
CA LEU A 796 5.30 -17.17 1.21
C LEU A 796 5.45 -18.42 2.07
N LEU A 797 6.34 -18.36 3.07
CA LEU A 797 6.29 -19.20 4.25
C LEU A 797 5.54 -18.45 5.34
N ILE A 798 4.41 -18.99 5.78
CA ILE A 798 3.54 -18.40 6.81
C ILE A 798 3.55 -19.31 8.03
N ARG A 799 3.92 -18.78 9.20
CA ARG A 799 3.81 -19.46 10.49
C ARG A 799 2.57 -18.93 11.20
N SER A 800 1.48 -19.68 11.08
CA SER A 800 0.21 -19.43 11.73
C SER A 800 -0.55 -20.75 11.80
N LYS A 801 -0.98 -21.14 13.00
CA LYS A 801 -1.75 -22.38 13.18
C LYS A 801 -3.10 -22.32 12.48
N ARG A 802 -3.72 -21.15 12.40
CA ARG A 802 -5.01 -20.95 11.74
C ARG A 802 -4.88 -21.08 10.23
N ILE A 803 -3.91 -20.38 9.65
CA ILE A 803 -3.67 -20.42 8.20
C ILE A 803 -3.14 -21.78 7.75
N ALA A 804 -2.14 -22.34 8.46
CA ALA A 804 -1.62 -23.67 8.15
C ALA A 804 -2.67 -24.78 8.38
N GLY A 805 -3.50 -24.65 9.42
CA GLY A 805 -4.61 -25.56 9.67
C GLY A 805 -5.67 -25.56 8.57
N TYR A 806 -5.97 -24.39 7.99
CA TYR A 806 -6.90 -24.28 6.85
C TYR A 806 -6.40 -25.04 5.62
N PHE A 807 -5.14 -24.85 5.24
CA PHE A 807 -4.56 -25.56 4.10
C PHE A 807 -4.32 -27.04 4.39
N ALA A 808 -4.03 -27.40 5.64
CA ALA A 808 -3.99 -28.81 6.06
C ALA A 808 -5.35 -29.48 5.88
N ASP A 809 -6.45 -28.84 6.28
CA ASP A 809 -7.79 -29.39 6.09
C ASP A 809 -8.13 -29.60 4.60
N ALA A 810 -7.74 -28.67 3.74
CA ALA A 810 -7.93 -28.80 2.29
C ALA A 810 -7.12 -29.98 1.74
N LEU A 811 -5.84 -30.08 2.12
CA LEU A 811 -4.98 -31.19 1.73
C LEU A 811 -5.51 -32.54 2.22
N ASP A 812 -5.96 -32.60 3.47
CA ASP A 812 -6.50 -33.81 4.08
C ASP A 812 -7.76 -34.28 3.33
N ASN A 813 -8.69 -33.37 3.02
CA ASN A 813 -9.85 -33.67 2.19
C ASN A 813 -9.47 -34.19 0.80
N ASP A 814 -8.50 -33.55 0.15
CA ASP A 814 -8.05 -33.92 -1.20
C ASP A 814 -7.29 -35.26 -1.20
N PHE A 815 -6.59 -35.58 -0.11
CA PHE A 815 -5.93 -36.87 0.10
C PHE A 815 -6.94 -37.99 0.37
N GLU A 816 -7.92 -37.75 1.23
CA GLU A 816 -8.96 -38.72 1.60
C GLU A 816 -9.91 -39.05 0.44
N THR A 817 -10.18 -38.08 -0.43
CA THR A 817 -11.01 -38.26 -1.62
C THR A 817 -10.24 -38.67 -2.88
N GLY A 818 -8.89 -38.63 -2.82
CA GLY A 818 -7.99 -38.95 -3.91
C GLY A 818 -7.84 -40.45 -4.17
N TRP A 819 -7.43 -40.80 -5.39
CA TRP A 819 -7.24 -42.20 -5.79
C TRP A 819 -5.87 -42.73 -5.34
N ALA A 820 -5.83 -44.02 -4.98
CA ALA A 820 -4.56 -44.70 -4.79
C ALA A 820 -3.82 -44.82 -6.13
N ALA A 821 -2.49 -44.84 -6.11
CA ALA A 821 -1.70 -44.84 -7.35
C ALA A 821 -2.00 -46.03 -8.29
N ALA A 822 -2.39 -47.18 -7.72
CA ALA A 822 -2.78 -48.36 -8.48
C ALA A 822 -4.13 -48.22 -9.20
N GLU A 823 -5.00 -47.32 -8.75
CA GLU A 823 -6.37 -47.13 -9.27
C GLU A 823 -6.41 -46.11 -10.42
N VAL A 824 -5.37 -45.29 -10.56
CA VAL A 824 -5.35 -44.14 -11.48
C VAL A 824 -5.58 -44.55 -12.94
N ALA A 825 -4.97 -45.65 -13.39
CA ALA A 825 -5.12 -46.10 -14.78
C ALA A 825 -6.58 -46.45 -15.11
N ASP A 826 -7.25 -47.17 -14.21
CA ASP A 826 -8.65 -47.58 -14.36
C ASP A 826 -9.60 -46.38 -14.21
N ALA A 827 -9.31 -45.46 -13.28
CA ALA A 827 -10.08 -44.23 -13.10
C ALA A 827 -10.02 -43.33 -14.33
N LEU A 828 -8.83 -43.12 -14.90
CA LEU A 828 -8.66 -42.33 -16.14
C LEU A 828 -9.33 -43.01 -17.34
N ALA A 829 -9.24 -44.35 -17.46
CA ALA A 829 -9.94 -45.09 -18.51
C ALA A 829 -11.46 -44.96 -18.38
N THR A 830 -11.98 -45.01 -17.14
CA THR A 830 -13.40 -44.82 -16.85
C THR A 830 -13.87 -43.42 -17.25
N LEU A 831 -13.13 -42.38 -16.85
CA LEU A 831 -13.41 -40.99 -17.24
C LEU A 831 -13.38 -40.78 -18.76
N ALA A 832 -12.43 -41.39 -19.46
CA ALA A 832 -12.34 -41.32 -20.91
C ALA A 832 -13.49 -42.06 -21.63
N SER A 833 -14.07 -43.09 -21.00
CA SER A 833 -15.16 -43.91 -21.55
C SER A 833 -16.57 -43.37 -21.30
N ALA A 834 -16.73 -42.45 -20.35
CA ALA A 834 -18.02 -41.88 -19.96
C ALA A 834 -18.54 -40.90 -21.03
N ALA A 835 -19.26 -41.41 -22.03
CA ALA A 835 -19.93 -40.61 -23.05
C ALA A 835 -21.07 -39.76 -22.44
N LEU A 836 -20.84 -38.47 -22.22
CA LEU A 836 -21.86 -37.49 -21.83
C LEU A 836 -21.81 -36.31 -22.80
N PHE A 837 -22.92 -36.08 -23.50
CA PHE A 837 -23.11 -35.02 -24.50
C PHE A 837 -24.15 -34.00 -23.97
N ASP A 838 -23.78 -32.72 -23.90
CA ASP A 838 -24.53 -31.57 -24.47
C ASP A 838 -23.60 -30.32 -24.57
N GLU A 839 -24.14 -29.17 -24.97
CA GLU A 839 -23.49 -28.04 -25.69
C GLU A 839 -22.25 -27.38 -25.02
N GLU A 840 -21.87 -27.72 -23.78
CA GLU A 840 -20.59 -27.34 -23.14
C GLU A 840 -19.85 -28.51 -22.43
N GLY A 841 -20.15 -29.77 -22.78
CA GLY A 841 -19.90 -31.00 -22.01
C GLY A 841 -18.47 -31.43 -21.61
N TYR A 842 -17.44 -30.59 -21.70
CA TYR A 842 -16.09 -30.85 -21.19
C TYR A 842 -15.46 -29.57 -20.62
N ILE A 843 -14.76 -29.67 -19.47
CA ILE A 843 -13.84 -28.61 -19.04
C ILE A 843 -12.46 -28.98 -19.59
N PRO A 844 -11.88 -28.21 -20.52
CA PRO A 844 -10.55 -28.49 -21.03
C PRO A 844 -9.54 -28.47 -19.87
N LEU A 845 -8.83 -29.59 -19.67
CA LEU A 845 -7.54 -29.55 -19.01
C LEU A 845 -6.60 -28.80 -19.97
N PRO A 846 -5.96 -27.71 -19.56
CA PRO A 846 -5.33 -26.79 -20.50
C PRO A 846 -4.23 -27.48 -21.31
N ALA A 847 -4.41 -27.50 -22.64
CA ALA A 847 -3.34 -27.22 -23.60
C ALA A 847 -3.38 -25.79 -24.17
N ALA A 848 -4.23 -24.96 -23.56
CA ALA A 848 -4.89 -23.80 -24.14
C ALA A 848 -5.78 -24.23 -25.31
N ASP A 849 -7.05 -24.56 -25.02
CA ASP A 849 -8.04 -25.05 -25.99
C ASP A 849 -9.20 -24.03 -26.06
N VAL A 850 -9.55 -23.30 -27.15
CA VAL A 850 -9.34 -23.32 -28.62
C VAL A 850 -10.42 -24.06 -29.44
N ALA A 851 -11.04 -23.26 -30.34
CA ALA A 851 -11.78 -23.55 -31.58
C ALA A 851 -13.31 -23.81 -31.52
N VAL A 852 -14.12 -22.74 -31.68
CA VAL A 852 -14.79 -22.31 -32.94
C VAL A 852 -14.93 -20.78 -32.92
#